data_AF-A0AAE6W5L0-F1
#
_entry.id   AF-A0AAE6W5L0-F1
#
_cell.length_a   1.000
_cell.length_b   1.000
_cell.length_c   1.000
_cell.angle_alpha   90.00
_cell.angle_beta   90.00
_cell.angle_gamma   90.00
#
_symmetry.space_group_name_H-M   'P 1'
#
loop_
_entity.id
_entity.type
_entity.pdbx_description
1 polymer ?
#
loop_
_entity_poly.entity_id
_entity_poly.type
_entity_poly.pdbx_seq_one_letter_code
_entity_poly.pdbx_strand_id
1 'polypeptide(L)'
;MVRWAMAACSLSPVVRWAVSEVGYDDCNIMADTRDGRYVVKIFHTSRSPALCARYVDVVRRVTEAGVAHPRLHRADGSALLHHRPTGNRLMVMDRVEGTTFLDAGACPDDTELASVVEQTYRIHALDLYPEYVHDWWAIPQIATLAAEVAHLLTPGDQDRVAAAVETFGRLRVGTLPQVFSHGDLTKANLLRTPCGVPAVLDLAVSNRYARVHDLSMLAVNVLHGSPRPLPERVALLTGLYARHAPLTAAEHAALPGYVLAAAAMELLGAEREWSQGNRSEETRYLRELGRTTLRAAADWALVPALSTSRTRNRAPQDAPHTDERNPMTGPASPVNSWDEFTQLREIIVGDAAHARIPRMTDPSAWLACYPTMTPAELKRVEAGKFPRQVIEESDEDLAQLTNTLRGLGVTTHRPPAMDHSRSFSSPYWEADGYISYCPRDITLVAGSTLIEVASPMRSRYFELFNLRPLFQQYMLEGATWIAAPRPQLRDELYTRDEEGRPLLGEAEPVFDAANVLRVGQDFFYQVSRSGNERGLDWLRSTLRLVDPTVRVHPLRDVYGYTHIDSTITVLRPGLVMLNPARIARDEVPEAFRGWDVLWCPEPRPTETALPYHLSEPWISMNLLMVNPELAIADSDQPELLRALEAKGISVLPHRLRHQRVLGGGFHCVTLDIARDGLREDYFG
;
A
#
# COMPACT_ATOMS: atom_id res chain seq x y z
N MET A 1 40.26 -9.42 -1.53
CA MET A 1 39.12 -8.51 -1.75
C MET A 1 39.51 -7.05 -1.63
N VAL A 2 39.88 -6.54 -0.44
CA VAL A 2 40.24 -5.10 -0.26
C VAL A 2 41.31 -4.63 -1.25
N ARG A 3 42.46 -5.31 -1.32
CA ARG A 3 43.53 -4.99 -2.30
C ARG A 3 43.04 -4.98 -3.76
N TRP A 4 42.13 -5.89 -4.10
CA TRP A 4 41.54 -5.95 -5.43
C TRP A 4 40.61 -4.76 -5.68
N ALA A 5 39.77 -4.39 -4.70
CA ALA A 5 38.85 -3.27 -4.81
C ALA A 5 39.61 -1.95 -5.03
N MET A 6 40.69 -1.73 -4.27
CA MET A 6 41.56 -0.57 -4.46
C MET A 6 42.15 -0.52 -5.88
N ALA A 7 42.69 -1.65 -6.35
CA ALA A 7 43.26 -1.74 -7.68
C ALA A 7 42.21 -1.51 -8.78
N ALA A 8 41.00 -2.04 -8.62
CA ALA A 8 39.89 -1.85 -9.56
C ALA A 8 39.48 -0.37 -9.66
N CYS A 9 39.49 0.35 -8.53
CA CYS A 9 39.23 1.79 -8.49
C CYS A 9 40.46 2.64 -8.86
N SER A 10 41.55 2.05 -9.34
CA SER A 10 42.81 2.76 -9.66
C SER A 10 43.41 3.52 -8.47
N LEU A 11 43.23 3.00 -7.24
CA LEU A 11 43.77 3.54 -6.00
C LEU A 11 45.08 2.86 -5.61
N SER A 12 45.91 3.57 -4.82
CA SER A 12 47.18 3.05 -4.32
C SER A 12 47.03 1.76 -3.49
N PRO A 13 48.07 0.91 -3.44
CA PRO A 13 48.03 -0.31 -2.65
C PRO A 13 47.79 -0.07 -1.16
N VAL A 14 46.97 -0.94 -0.55
CA VAL A 14 46.68 -0.95 0.89
C VAL A 14 47.96 -1.22 1.69
N VAL A 15 48.28 -0.32 2.61
CA VAL A 15 49.37 -0.44 3.59
C VAL A 15 48.85 -1.06 4.88
N ARG A 16 47.67 -0.61 5.35
CA ARG A 16 47.03 -1.08 6.58
C ARG A 16 45.52 -1.17 6.37
N TRP A 17 44.87 -2.13 7.02
CA TRP A 17 43.41 -2.19 7.05
C TRP A 17 42.91 -2.71 8.40
N ALA A 18 41.67 -2.40 8.74
CA ALA A 18 40.97 -2.87 9.93
C ALA A 18 39.46 -3.01 9.64
N VAL A 19 38.82 -4.02 10.21
CA VAL A 19 37.35 -4.16 10.15
C VAL A 19 36.74 -3.18 11.14
N SER A 20 35.67 -2.49 10.76
CA SER A 20 34.88 -1.69 11.68
C SER A 20 34.03 -2.61 12.55
N GLU A 21 34.05 -2.39 13.86
CA GLU A 21 33.21 -3.13 14.82
C GLU A 21 31.79 -2.55 14.93
N VAL A 22 31.46 -1.54 14.10
CA VAL A 22 30.21 -0.78 14.13
C VAL A 22 29.39 -1.04 12.86
N GLY A 23 28.09 -1.28 13.02
CA GLY A 23 27.14 -1.61 11.95
C GLY A 23 26.60 -3.03 12.05
N TYR A 24 25.28 -3.19 11.86
CA TYR A 24 24.55 -4.45 12.09
C TYR A 24 24.49 -5.34 10.83
N ASP A 25 24.35 -4.75 9.64
CA ASP A 25 24.07 -5.48 8.39
C ASP A 25 25.29 -5.70 7.49
N ASP A 26 26.03 -4.63 7.19
CA ASP A 26 27.12 -4.63 6.20
C ASP A 26 28.50 -4.62 6.87
N CYS A 27 29.49 -5.25 6.23
CA CYS A 27 30.86 -5.26 6.74
C CYS A 27 31.65 -4.07 6.17
N ASN A 28 32.05 -3.13 7.03
CA ASN A 28 32.88 -2.00 6.65
C ASN A 28 34.36 -2.27 6.97
N ILE A 29 35.24 -2.10 5.98
CA ILE A 29 36.70 -2.23 6.16
C ILE A 29 37.37 -0.88 5.94
N MET A 30 38.02 -0.37 6.97
CA MET A 30 38.87 0.82 6.91
C MET A 30 40.19 0.43 6.24
N ALA A 31 40.58 1.13 5.17
CA ALA A 31 41.78 0.84 4.38
C ALA A 31 42.65 2.10 4.21
N ASP A 32 43.88 2.03 4.68
CA ASP A 32 44.89 3.08 4.52
C ASP A 32 45.84 2.72 3.39
N THR A 33 46.11 3.70 2.53
CA THR A 33 47.11 3.63 1.44
C THR A 33 48.20 4.66 1.70
N ARG A 34 49.16 4.81 0.77
CA ARG A 34 50.23 5.81 0.93
C ARG A 34 49.75 7.26 0.76
N ASP A 35 48.67 7.45 0.02
CA ASP A 35 48.18 8.75 -0.46
C ASP A 35 46.70 9.02 -0.11
N GLY A 36 46.01 8.08 0.54
CA GLY A 36 44.61 8.25 0.94
C GLY A 36 44.10 7.22 1.94
N ARG A 37 42.93 7.50 2.52
CA ARG A 37 42.20 6.64 3.45
C ARG A 37 40.81 6.38 2.90
N TYR A 38 40.35 5.14 2.98
CA TYR A 38 39.14 4.69 2.30
C TYR A 38 38.33 3.74 3.19
N VAL A 39 37.05 3.59 2.87
CA VAL A 39 36.16 2.58 3.43
C VAL A 39 35.71 1.65 2.31
N VAL A 40 35.92 0.36 2.49
CA VAL A 40 35.39 -0.69 1.62
C VAL A 40 34.19 -1.30 2.32
N LYS A 41 32.97 -0.93 1.89
CA LYS A 41 31.74 -1.56 2.39
C LYS A 41 31.45 -2.81 1.57
N ILE A 42 31.35 -3.96 2.23
CA ILE A 42 30.95 -5.24 1.65
C ILE A 42 29.51 -5.49 2.07
N PHE A 43 28.62 -5.57 1.07
CA PHE A 43 27.21 -5.82 1.31
C PHE A 43 26.97 -7.24 1.80
N HIS A 44 26.04 -7.41 2.74
CA HIS A 44 25.65 -8.74 3.22
C HIS A 44 25.18 -9.64 2.08
N THR A 45 25.47 -10.94 2.15
CA THR A 45 25.16 -11.90 1.07
C THR A 45 23.66 -12.12 0.87
N SER A 46 22.82 -11.79 1.87
CA SER A 46 21.36 -11.80 1.73
C SER A 46 20.82 -10.63 0.90
N ARG A 47 21.60 -9.55 0.69
CA ARG A 47 21.15 -8.41 -0.11
C ARG A 47 21.16 -8.77 -1.59
N SER A 48 20.00 -8.57 -2.23
CA SER A 48 19.84 -8.84 -3.65
C SER A 48 20.72 -7.92 -4.50
N PRO A 49 21.11 -8.32 -5.73
CA PRO A 49 21.82 -7.42 -6.64
C PRO A 49 21.10 -6.08 -6.85
N ALA A 50 19.77 -6.10 -6.89
CA ALA A 50 18.95 -4.90 -7.05
C ALA A 50 19.07 -3.96 -5.84
N LEU A 51 19.02 -4.48 -4.61
CA LEU A 51 19.19 -3.67 -3.40
C LEU A 51 20.59 -3.07 -3.28
N CYS A 52 21.63 -3.80 -3.69
CA CYS A 52 22.99 -3.26 -3.75
C CYS A 52 23.11 -2.13 -4.79
N ALA A 53 22.52 -2.31 -5.98
CA ALA A 53 22.51 -1.29 -7.03
C ALA A 53 21.74 -0.03 -6.60
N ARG A 54 20.59 -0.23 -5.94
CA ARG A 54 19.78 0.83 -5.34
C ARG A 54 20.58 1.65 -4.33
N TYR A 55 21.28 1.01 -3.38
CA TYR A 55 22.10 1.70 -2.38
C TYR A 55 23.13 2.60 -3.05
N VAL A 56 23.85 2.05 -4.03
CA VAL A 56 24.88 2.79 -4.77
C VAL A 56 24.30 3.97 -5.55
N ASP A 57 23.11 3.82 -6.14
CA ASP A 57 22.44 4.92 -6.83
C ASP A 57 21.98 6.02 -5.87
N VAL A 58 21.42 5.65 -4.71
CA VAL A 58 21.03 6.59 -3.66
C VAL A 58 22.23 7.41 -3.20
N VAL A 59 23.35 6.77 -2.85
CA VAL A 59 24.59 7.46 -2.44
C VAL A 59 25.03 8.45 -3.50
N ARG A 60 25.06 8.01 -4.77
CA ARG A 60 25.46 8.84 -5.91
C ARG A 60 24.56 10.08 -6.02
N ARG A 61 23.24 9.89 -5.99
CA ARG A 61 22.24 10.98 -6.09
C ARG A 61 22.34 11.98 -4.95
N VAL A 62 22.54 11.49 -3.73
CA VAL A 62 22.69 12.30 -2.52
C VAL A 62 23.96 13.14 -2.57
N THR A 63 25.09 12.55 -3.00
CA THR A 63 26.34 13.29 -3.18
C THR A 63 26.25 14.31 -4.33
N GLU A 64 25.57 13.97 -5.43
CA GLU A 64 25.34 14.90 -6.55
C GLU A 64 24.47 16.11 -6.16
N ALA A 65 23.55 15.95 -5.22
CA ALA A 65 22.77 17.04 -4.63
C ALA A 65 23.54 17.87 -3.59
N GLY A 66 24.83 17.58 -3.40
CA GLY A 66 25.69 18.34 -2.49
C GLY A 66 25.50 18.00 -1.02
N VAL A 67 24.86 16.87 -0.70
CA VAL A 67 24.88 16.38 0.69
C VAL A 67 26.30 15.92 1.02
N ALA A 68 26.80 16.33 2.18
CA ALA A 68 28.11 15.95 2.68
C ALA A 68 28.11 14.44 2.98
N HIS A 69 28.61 13.64 2.05
CA HIS A 69 28.72 12.19 2.16
C HIS A 69 30.10 11.76 1.64
N PRO A 70 30.70 10.67 2.15
CA PRO A 70 31.90 10.07 1.59
C PRO A 70 31.85 9.92 0.06
N ARG A 71 32.87 10.44 -0.64
CA ARG A 71 32.91 10.35 -2.10
C ARG A 71 33.03 8.89 -2.53
N LEU A 72 32.19 8.51 -3.48
CA LEU A 72 32.16 7.16 -4.05
C LEU A 72 33.17 7.00 -5.19
N HIS A 73 33.92 5.90 -5.19
CA HIS A 73 34.87 5.53 -6.23
C HIS A 73 34.26 4.54 -7.24
N ARG A 74 34.77 4.55 -8.47
CA ARG A 74 34.26 3.74 -9.58
C ARG A 74 35.36 2.87 -10.19
N ALA A 75 34.98 1.70 -10.70
CA ALA A 75 35.78 0.85 -11.57
C ALA A 75 34.97 0.58 -12.84
N ASP A 76 35.57 0.75 -14.02
CA ASP A 76 34.91 0.52 -15.32
C ASP A 76 33.54 1.24 -15.45
N GLY A 77 33.43 2.46 -14.90
CA GLY A 77 32.21 3.26 -14.90
C GLY A 77 31.17 2.92 -13.81
N SER A 78 31.30 1.77 -13.13
CA SER A 78 30.41 1.34 -12.06
C SER A 78 30.99 1.64 -10.67
N ALA A 79 30.14 2.10 -9.75
CA ALA A 79 30.49 2.19 -8.33
C ALA A 79 30.12 0.93 -7.53
N LEU A 80 29.29 0.05 -8.10
CA LEU A 80 29.00 -1.26 -7.54
C LEU A 80 30.01 -2.26 -8.09
N LEU A 81 30.87 -2.78 -7.22
CA LEU A 81 31.92 -3.73 -7.58
C LEU A 81 31.48 -5.16 -7.26
N HIS A 82 31.82 -6.09 -8.15
CA HIS A 82 31.53 -7.52 -7.95
C HIS A 82 32.83 -8.33 -7.93
N HIS A 83 33.19 -8.81 -6.73
CA HIS A 83 34.35 -9.66 -6.53
C HIS A 83 34.01 -11.12 -6.86
N ARG A 84 34.13 -11.48 -8.15
CA ARG A 84 33.77 -12.81 -8.69
C ARG A 84 34.29 -14.01 -7.88
N PRO A 85 35.54 -14.03 -7.37
CA PRO A 85 36.05 -15.19 -6.63
C PRO A 85 35.28 -15.52 -5.34
N THR A 86 34.65 -14.52 -4.72
CA THR A 86 33.88 -14.72 -3.47
C THR A 86 32.38 -14.47 -3.65
N GLY A 87 31.93 -14.03 -4.83
CA GLY A 87 30.55 -13.62 -5.09
C GLY A 87 30.09 -12.36 -4.34
N ASN A 88 30.99 -11.66 -3.65
CA ASN A 88 30.63 -10.50 -2.83
C ASN A 88 30.46 -9.25 -3.67
N ARG A 89 29.45 -8.44 -3.31
CA ARG A 89 29.26 -7.09 -3.83
C ARG A 89 29.78 -6.08 -2.82
N LEU A 90 30.46 -5.06 -3.31
CA LEU A 90 31.09 -4.06 -2.45
C LEU A 90 31.18 -2.72 -3.16
N MET A 91 31.42 -1.67 -2.38
CA MET A 91 31.71 -0.33 -2.87
C MET A 91 32.89 0.26 -2.10
N VAL A 92 33.55 1.24 -2.72
CA VAL A 92 34.71 1.94 -2.15
C VAL A 92 34.38 3.42 -2.05
N MET A 93 34.57 4.00 -0.87
CA MET A 93 34.35 5.42 -0.60
C MET A 93 35.56 6.04 0.10
N ASP A 94 35.71 7.35 0.04
CA ASP A 94 36.67 8.08 0.88
C ASP A 94 36.37 7.83 2.36
N ARG A 95 37.41 7.75 3.19
CA ARG A 95 37.23 7.84 4.63
C ARG A 95 37.24 9.30 5.03
N VAL A 96 36.11 9.79 5.54
CA VAL A 96 36.00 11.16 6.07
C VAL A 96 36.61 11.19 7.47
N GLU A 97 37.54 12.12 7.70
CA GLU A 97 38.10 12.36 9.04
C GLU A 97 37.05 12.98 9.94
N GLY A 98 36.92 12.46 11.16
CA GLY A 98 35.93 12.93 12.12
C GLY A 98 35.57 11.90 13.17
N THR A 99 34.58 12.24 13.98
CA THR A 99 34.03 11.38 15.04
C THR A 99 32.51 11.47 14.98
N THR A 100 31.80 10.35 15.12
CA THR A 100 30.34 10.39 15.14
C THR A 100 29.85 11.15 16.37
N PHE A 101 28.63 11.71 16.33
CA PHE A 101 28.06 12.35 17.53
C PHE A 101 27.85 11.32 18.66
N LEU A 102 27.70 10.04 18.32
CA LEU A 102 27.56 8.96 19.29
C LEU A 102 28.89 8.73 20.03
N ASP A 103 29.98 8.53 19.27
CA ASP A 103 31.32 8.32 19.83
C ASP A 103 31.83 9.54 20.61
N ALA A 104 31.43 10.74 20.18
CA ALA A 104 31.75 11.98 20.88
C ALA A 104 30.95 12.18 22.19
N GLY A 105 29.90 11.39 22.41
CA GLY A 105 29.02 11.52 23.58
C GLY A 105 28.31 12.88 23.67
N ALA A 106 28.09 13.55 22.53
CA ALA A 106 27.61 14.93 22.49
C ALA A 106 26.43 15.09 21.50
N CYS A 107 25.56 16.08 21.73
CA CYS A 107 24.62 16.56 20.72
C CYS A 107 25.24 17.75 19.96
N PRO A 108 24.77 18.07 18.74
CA PRO A 108 25.24 19.25 18.02
C PRO A 108 24.94 20.55 18.78
N ASP A 109 25.84 21.52 18.69
CA ASP A 109 25.54 22.91 19.05
C ASP A 109 24.60 23.57 18.02
N ASP A 110 24.17 24.80 18.26
CA ASP A 110 23.19 25.47 17.39
C ASP A 110 23.71 25.70 15.95
N THR A 111 25.03 25.84 15.78
CA THR A 111 25.66 26.00 14.45
C THR A 111 25.74 24.66 13.73
N GLU A 112 26.20 23.63 14.45
CA GLU A 112 26.24 22.25 13.93
C GLU A 112 24.83 21.76 13.58
N LEU A 113 23.83 22.05 14.41
CA LEU A 113 22.44 21.68 14.19
C LEU A 113 21.87 22.35 12.94
N ALA A 114 22.17 23.64 12.72
CA ALA A 114 21.77 24.33 11.50
C ALA A 114 22.38 23.64 10.26
N SER A 115 23.64 23.21 10.34
CA SER A 115 24.27 22.46 9.26
C SER A 115 23.64 21.08 9.05
N VAL A 116 23.30 20.34 10.13
CA VAL A 116 22.60 19.04 10.03
C VAL A 116 21.24 19.22 9.36
N VAL A 117 20.47 20.23 9.77
CA VAL A 117 19.15 20.54 9.20
C VAL A 117 19.27 20.90 7.71
N GLU A 118 20.31 21.63 7.32
CA GLU A 118 20.57 21.91 5.91
C GLU A 118 20.85 20.63 5.10
N GLN A 119 21.64 19.70 5.65
CA GLN A 119 21.87 18.40 4.99
C GLN A 119 20.57 17.60 4.87
N THR A 120 19.75 17.54 5.93
CA THR A 120 18.44 16.88 5.91
C THR A 120 17.52 17.50 4.87
N TYR A 121 17.49 18.82 4.75
CA TYR A 121 16.71 19.49 3.70
C TYR A 121 17.20 19.13 2.29
N ARG A 122 18.52 19.08 2.05
CA ARG A 122 19.08 18.67 0.74
C ARG A 122 18.67 17.25 0.38
N ILE A 123 18.58 16.34 1.36
CA ILE A 123 18.04 14.99 1.18
C ILE A 123 16.55 15.07 0.81
N HIS A 124 15.74 15.80 1.58
CA HIS A 124 14.30 15.95 1.35
C HIS A 124 13.95 16.63 0.01
N ALA A 125 14.83 17.49 -0.51
CA ALA A 125 14.65 18.20 -1.76
C ALA A 125 14.93 17.32 -3.01
N LEU A 126 15.48 16.12 -2.83
CA LEU A 126 15.67 15.17 -3.92
C LEU A 126 14.33 14.62 -4.39
N ASP A 127 14.05 14.77 -5.69
CA ASP A 127 12.95 14.09 -6.36
C ASP A 127 13.35 12.64 -6.69
N LEU A 128 13.50 11.82 -5.65
CA LEU A 128 13.99 10.44 -5.73
C LEU A 128 12.94 9.46 -5.19
N TYR A 129 12.69 8.39 -5.96
CA TYR A 129 11.70 7.35 -5.68
C TYR A 129 12.37 5.99 -5.70
N PRO A 130 13.24 5.69 -4.71
CA PRO A 130 13.88 4.39 -4.68
C PRO A 130 12.84 3.30 -4.38
N GLU A 131 13.11 2.08 -4.81
CA GLU A 131 12.35 0.91 -4.39
C GLU A 131 12.29 0.85 -2.85
N TYR A 132 11.15 0.47 -2.29
CA TYR A 132 10.97 0.45 -0.85
C TYR A 132 11.86 -0.63 -0.20
N VAL A 133 12.58 -0.25 0.86
CA VAL A 133 13.33 -1.19 1.70
C VAL A 133 12.59 -1.34 3.01
N HIS A 134 12.18 -2.56 3.32
CA HIS A 134 11.59 -2.86 4.62
C HIS A 134 12.68 -2.81 5.70
N ASP A 135 12.46 -1.95 6.69
CA ASP A 135 13.23 -1.90 7.91
C ASP A 135 12.28 -2.13 9.08
N TRP A 136 12.55 -3.19 9.84
CA TRP A 136 11.76 -3.57 11.01
C TRP A 136 11.97 -2.58 12.17
N TRP A 137 13.08 -1.84 12.16
CA TRP A 137 13.42 -0.82 13.15
C TRP A 137 13.14 0.59 12.64
N ALA A 138 11.94 0.79 12.09
CA ALA A 138 11.50 2.10 11.61
C ALA A 138 10.20 2.54 12.30
N ILE A 139 9.97 3.85 12.38
CA ILE A 139 8.75 4.45 12.98
C ILE A 139 7.45 3.82 12.43
N PRO A 140 7.29 3.58 11.11
CA PRO A 140 6.08 2.93 10.59
C PRO A 140 5.83 1.51 11.13
N GLN A 141 6.86 0.83 11.63
CA GLN A 141 6.78 -0.55 12.14
C GLN A 141 6.60 -0.65 13.66
N ILE A 142 6.38 0.46 14.37
CA ILE A 142 6.31 0.46 15.84
C ILE A 142 5.25 -0.50 16.40
N ALA A 143 4.14 -0.72 15.69
CA ALA A 143 3.08 -1.62 16.15
C ALA A 143 3.56 -3.08 16.13
N THR A 144 4.14 -3.50 15.01
CA THR A 144 4.73 -4.83 14.84
C THR A 144 5.87 -5.05 15.84
N LEU A 145 6.75 -4.06 15.98
CA LEU A 145 7.87 -4.12 16.90
C LEU A 145 7.41 -4.18 18.37
N ALA A 146 6.39 -3.40 18.73
CA ALA A 146 5.77 -3.45 20.06
C ALA A 146 5.13 -4.82 20.33
N ALA A 147 4.40 -5.39 19.37
CA ALA A 147 3.82 -6.72 19.51
C ALA A 147 4.88 -7.80 19.77
N GLU A 148 6.06 -7.68 19.14
CA GLU A 148 7.16 -8.61 19.35
C GLU A 148 7.81 -8.46 20.73
N VAL A 149 8.12 -7.23 21.16
CA VAL A 149 9.05 -7.03 22.31
C VAL A 149 8.46 -6.34 23.54
N ALA A 150 7.19 -5.89 23.52
CA ALA A 150 6.60 -5.20 24.68
C ALA A 150 6.63 -6.06 25.96
N HIS A 151 6.55 -7.38 25.85
CA HIS A 151 6.64 -8.30 26.98
C HIS A 151 7.99 -8.25 27.73
N LEU A 152 9.04 -7.68 27.12
CA LEU A 152 10.37 -7.48 27.71
C LEU A 152 10.47 -6.19 28.53
N LEU A 153 9.49 -5.28 28.39
CA LEU A 153 9.50 -3.96 29.00
C LEU A 153 8.97 -3.98 30.44
N THR A 154 9.29 -2.92 31.20
CA THR A 154 8.65 -2.68 32.50
C THR A 154 7.18 -2.27 32.31
N PRO A 155 6.27 -2.51 33.26
CA PRO A 155 4.86 -2.13 33.10
C PRO A 155 4.66 -0.65 32.73
N GLY A 156 5.42 0.25 33.35
CA GLY A 156 5.34 1.68 33.03
C GLY A 156 5.88 2.04 31.64
N ASP A 157 6.83 1.28 31.11
CA ASP A 157 7.31 1.46 29.73
C ASP A 157 6.31 0.84 28.73
N GLN A 158 5.68 -0.29 29.07
CA GLN A 158 4.60 -0.91 28.28
C GLN A 158 3.44 0.06 28.07
N ASP A 159 2.96 0.70 29.12
CA ASP A 159 1.85 1.66 29.02
C ASP A 159 2.18 2.83 28.08
N ARG A 160 3.42 3.34 28.15
CA ARG A 160 3.87 4.45 27.29
C ARG A 160 4.07 4.02 25.85
N VAL A 161 4.60 2.82 25.62
CA VAL A 161 4.71 2.25 24.27
C VAL A 161 3.32 2.02 23.67
N ALA A 162 2.38 1.48 24.44
CA ALA A 162 1.01 1.28 23.98
C ALA A 162 0.36 2.63 23.59
N ALA A 163 0.54 3.66 24.41
CA ALA A 163 0.08 5.01 24.09
C ALA A 163 0.78 5.58 22.85
N ALA A 164 2.07 5.30 22.63
CA ALA A 164 2.80 5.71 21.43
C ALA A 164 2.26 5.03 20.16
N VAL A 165 2.04 3.71 20.21
CA VAL A 165 1.46 2.92 19.11
C VAL A 165 0.06 3.43 18.78
N GLU A 166 -0.78 3.65 19.79
CA GLU A 166 -2.13 4.18 19.60
C GLU A 166 -2.11 5.60 19.02
N THR A 167 -1.28 6.48 19.57
CA THR A 167 -1.17 7.87 19.12
C THR A 167 -0.71 7.94 17.68
N PHE A 168 0.30 7.15 17.31
CA PHE A 168 0.81 7.09 15.95
C PHE A 168 -0.21 6.46 14.98
N GLY A 169 -0.90 5.39 15.38
CA GLY A 169 -1.93 4.74 14.57
C GLY A 169 -3.13 5.62 14.25
N ARG A 170 -3.38 6.67 15.05
CA ARG A 170 -4.40 7.70 14.76
C ARG A 170 -3.92 8.77 13.78
N LEU A 171 -2.61 8.87 13.50
CA LEU A 171 -2.09 9.84 12.55
C LEU A 171 -2.41 9.40 11.13
N ARG A 172 -2.93 10.32 10.32
CA ARG A 172 -3.14 10.12 8.88
C ARG A 172 -1.83 10.28 8.11
N VAL A 173 -0.85 9.41 8.39
CA VAL A 173 0.53 9.49 7.85
C VAL A 173 0.56 9.61 6.33
N GLY A 174 -0.26 8.84 5.61
CA GLY A 174 -0.34 8.87 4.15
C GLY A 174 -0.83 10.20 3.56
N THR A 175 -1.45 11.07 4.37
CA THR A 175 -1.89 12.41 3.94
C THR A 175 -0.83 13.49 4.13
N LEU A 176 0.26 13.18 4.85
CA LEU A 176 1.35 14.12 5.06
C LEU A 176 2.25 14.18 3.82
N PRO A 177 2.83 15.36 3.48
CA PRO A 177 3.80 15.49 2.40
C PRO A 177 4.95 14.48 2.54
N GLN A 178 5.10 13.62 1.54
CA GLN A 178 6.16 12.61 1.48
C GLN A 178 7.41 13.20 0.81
N VAL A 179 8.59 12.84 1.28
CA VAL A 179 9.89 13.22 0.70
C VAL A 179 10.79 12.01 0.60
N PHE A 180 11.87 12.09 -0.19
CA PHE A 180 12.97 11.17 -0.01
C PHE A 180 13.61 11.47 1.36
N SER A 181 13.50 10.52 2.27
CA SER A 181 13.92 10.60 3.67
C SER A 181 15.13 9.71 3.89
N HIS A 182 16.04 10.14 4.75
CA HIS A 182 17.17 9.32 5.18
C HIS A 182 16.70 8.05 5.90
N GLY A 183 15.60 8.13 6.66
CA GLY A 183 14.95 6.99 7.31
C GLY A 183 15.48 6.69 8.71
N ASP A 184 16.79 6.88 8.91
CA ASP A 184 17.49 6.59 10.18
C ASP A 184 18.56 7.64 10.56
N LEU A 185 18.17 8.91 10.73
CA LEU A 185 19.10 9.98 11.13
C LEU A 185 19.42 9.95 12.63
N THR A 186 20.41 9.14 12.99
CA THR A 186 20.90 8.99 14.36
C THR A 186 22.27 9.66 14.56
N LYS A 187 22.71 9.75 15.82
CA LYS A 187 24.06 10.20 16.14
C LYS A 187 25.17 9.31 15.57
N ALA A 188 24.90 8.03 15.35
CA ALA A 188 25.85 7.09 14.73
C ALA A 188 26.02 7.38 13.23
N ASN A 189 24.96 7.88 12.59
CA ASN A 189 24.93 8.18 11.16
C ASN A 189 25.31 9.64 10.83
N LEU A 190 25.79 10.41 11.81
CA LEU A 190 26.27 11.78 11.62
C LEU A 190 27.70 11.93 12.15
N LEU A 191 28.63 12.26 11.25
CA LEU A 191 30.05 12.41 11.55
C LEU A 191 30.42 13.89 11.65
N ARG A 192 30.93 14.32 12.81
CA ARG A 192 31.49 15.66 13.01
C ARG A 192 32.83 15.76 12.27
N THR A 193 32.92 16.65 11.29
CA THR A 193 34.12 16.84 10.47
C THR A 193 34.92 18.07 10.91
N PRO A 194 36.24 18.10 10.67
CA PRO A 194 37.07 19.27 10.98
C PRO A 194 36.67 20.56 10.24
N CYS A 195 35.97 20.45 9.10
CA CYS A 195 35.52 21.61 8.34
C CYS A 195 34.18 22.19 8.84
N GLY A 196 33.61 21.63 9.92
CA GLY A 196 32.39 22.13 10.55
C GLY A 196 31.08 21.74 9.85
N VAL A 197 31.15 21.01 8.74
CA VAL A 197 29.97 20.47 8.03
C VAL A 197 29.85 18.99 8.33
N PRO A 198 28.86 18.53 9.11
CA PRO A 198 28.71 17.12 9.44
C PRO A 198 28.48 16.28 8.18
N ALA A 199 29.18 15.15 8.08
CA ALA A 199 28.93 14.19 7.02
C ALA A 199 27.78 13.25 7.43
N VAL A 200 26.83 13.06 6.51
CA VAL A 200 25.71 12.11 6.65
C VAL A 200 26.17 10.75 6.17
N LEU A 201 26.00 9.73 7.00
CA LEU A 201 26.43 8.36 6.75
C LEU A 201 25.21 7.43 6.65
N ASP A 202 25.45 6.27 6.07
CA ASP A 202 24.51 5.15 5.92
C ASP A 202 23.08 5.45 5.39
N LEU A 203 22.91 5.30 4.07
CA LEU A 203 21.64 5.49 3.37
C LEU A 203 20.91 4.16 3.09
N ALA A 204 21.13 3.13 3.91
CA ALA A 204 20.60 1.78 3.67
C ALA A 204 19.07 1.75 3.62
N VAL A 205 18.45 2.43 4.59
CA VAL A 205 17.01 2.41 4.86
C VAL A 205 16.30 3.68 4.38
N SER A 206 16.97 4.48 3.56
CA SER A 206 16.39 5.70 2.99
C SER A 206 15.21 5.37 2.09
N ASN A 207 14.04 5.88 2.41
CA ASN A 207 12.76 5.57 1.76
C ASN A 207 11.96 6.85 1.55
N ARG A 208 10.74 6.73 1.01
CA ARG A 208 9.78 7.83 1.05
C ARG A 208 8.98 7.81 2.33
N TYR A 209 9.20 8.82 3.17
CA TYR A 209 8.47 9.04 4.42
C TYR A 209 7.97 10.48 4.49
N ALA A 210 7.06 10.74 5.43
CA ALA A 210 6.65 12.10 5.76
C ALA A 210 7.86 12.90 6.25
N ARG A 211 7.98 14.19 5.92
CA ARG A 211 9.12 15.04 6.35
C ARG A 211 9.37 14.99 7.86
N VAL A 212 8.30 14.86 8.63
CA VAL A 212 8.34 14.79 10.10
C VAL A 212 9.04 13.53 10.63
N HIS A 213 9.23 12.48 9.84
CA HIS A 213 9.96 11.27 10.22
C HIS A 213 11.41 11.59 10.62
N ASP A 214 12.19 12.15 9.70
CA ASP A 214 13.59 12.53 9.94
C ASP A 214 13.70 13.62 11.01
N LEU A 215 12.78 14.59 11.01
CA LEU A 215 12.76 15.65 12.02
C LEU A 215 12.54 15.10 13.44
N SER A 216 11.70 14.08 13.59
CA SER A 216 11.49 13.38 14.86
C SER A 216 12.72 12.57 15.27
N MET A 217 13.39 11.90 14.34
CA MET A 217 14.66 11.21 14.62
C MET A 217 15.74 12.19 15.10
N LEU A 218 15.87 13.35 14.48
CA LEU A 218 16.81 14.38 14.92
C LEU A 218 16.46 14.91 16.34
N ALA A 219 15.18 15.12 16.63
CA ALA A 219 14.74 15.60 17.94
C ALA A 219 14.94 14.56 19.07
N VAL A 220 14.68 13.29 18.78
CA VAL A 220 14.75 12.18 19.74
C VAL A 220 16.17 11.66 19.90
N ASN A 221 16.87 11.39 18.80
CA ASN A 221 18.18 10.76 18.80
C ASN A 221 19.33 11.78 18.81
N VAL A 222 19.40 12.64 17.79
CA VAL A 222 20.55 13.55 17.60
C VAL A 222 20.64 14.61 18.68
N LEU A 223 19.51 15.16 19.12
CA LEU A 223 19.44 16.15 20.20
C LEU A 223 19.33 15.54 21.61
N HIS A 224 19.43 14.22 21.73
CA HIS A 224 19.49 13.58 23.04
C HIS A 224 20.71 14.06 23.85
N GLY A 225 20.52 14.35 25.14
CA GLY A 225 21.54 14.97 25.99
C GLY A 225 21.57 16.50 25.96
N SER A 226 20.80 17.16 25.09
CA SER A 226 20.64 18.62 25.12
C SER A 226 19.99 19.10 26.43
N PRO A 227 20.43 20.23 27.03
CA PRO A 227 19.79 20.78 28.23
C PRO A 227 18.37 21.32 27.97
N ARG A 228 18.00 21.53 26.69
CA ARG A 228 16.67 22.01 26.30
C ARG A 228 15.64 20.90 26.51
N PRO A 229 14.43 21.19 27.04
CA PRO A 229 13.30 20.27 27.02
C PRO A 229 12.94 19.82 25.61
N LEU A 230 12.35 18.62 25.47
CA LEU A 230 12.01 18.04 24.17
C LEU A 230 11.14 18.95 23.27
N PRO A 231 10.10 19.66 23.78
CA PRO A 231 9.32 20.58 22.96
C PRO A 231 10.16 21.74 22.39
N GLU A 232 11.11 22.26 23.17
CA GLU A 232 12.01 23.32 22.72
C GLU A 232 13.01 22.82 21.67
N ARG A 233 13.46 21.56 21.79
CA ARG A 233 14.29 20.92 20.75
C ARG A 233 13.54 20.84 19.42
N VAL A 234 12.28 20.40 19.45
CA VAL A 234 11.42 20.31 18.26
C VAL A 234 11.15 21.69 17.68
N ALA A 235 10.87 22.70 18.52
CA ALA A 235 10.65 24.07 18.06
C ALA A 235 11.90 24.67 17.39
N LEU A 236 13.08 24.50 17.98
CA LEU A 236 14.34 24.94 17.40
C LEU A 236 14.59 24.26 16.04
N LEU A 237 14.43 22.94 15.99
CA LEU A 237 14.67 22.15 14.79
C LEU A 237 13.73 22.52 13.65
N THR A 238 12.43 22.61 13.92
CA THR A 238 11.42 23.01 12.93
C THR A 238 11.60 24.46 12.49
N GLY A 239 12.01 25.36 13.39
CA GLY A 239 12.34 26.74 13.07
C GLY A 239 13.57 26.88 12.16
N LEU A 240 14.60 26.06 12.37
CA LEU A 240 15.75 25.97 11.46
C LEU A 240 15.34 25.41 10.09
N TYR A 241 14.55 24.32 10.07
CA TYR A 241 14.11 23.69 8.84
C TYR A 241 13.21 24.62 8.01
N ALA A 242 12.35 25.41 8.66
CA ALA A 242 11.45 26.36 8.02
C ALA A 242 12.18 27.47 7.23
N ARG A 243 13.47 27.72 7.49
CA ARG A 243 14.29 28.63 6.68
C ARG A 243 14.51 28.12 5.26
N HIS A 244 14.39 26.81 5.06
CA HIS A 244 14.53 26.15 3.77
C HIS A 244 13.17 25.76 3.18
N ALA A 245 12.33 25.10 3.98
CA ALA A 245 10.98 24.71 3.58
C ALA A 245 10.03 24.67 4.79
N PRO A 246 8.99 25.52 4.85
CA PRO A 246 8.04 25.49 5.95
C PRO A 246 7.26 24.17 6.00
N LEU A 247 6.92 23.75 7.21
CA LEU A 247 6.01 22.62 7.45
C LEU A 247 4.56 23.07 7.31
N THR A 248 3.71 22.16 6.86
CA THR A 248 2.26 22.36 6.80
C THR A 248 1.65 22.29 8.20
N ALA A 249 0.42 22.80 8.35
CA ALA A 249 -0.33 22.68 9.59
C ALA A 249 -0.54 21.20 10.00
N ALA A 250 -0.76 20.31 9.03
CA ALA A 250 -0.93 18.88 9.27
C ALA A 250 0.37 18.23 9.80
N GLU A 251 1.54 18.60 9.26
CA GLU A 251 2.82 18.14 9.77
C GLU A 251 3.11 18.67 11.17
N HIS A 252 2.79 19.95 11.43
CA HIS A 252 2.89 20.51 12.79
C HIS A 252 2.00 19.76 13.79
N ALA A 253 0.78 19.40 13.40
CA ALA A 253 -0.12 18.63 14.25
C ALA A 253 0.35 17.18 14.47
N ALA A 254 1.03 16.58 13.48
CA ALA A 254 1.52 15.21 13.56
C ALA A 254 2.83 15.05 14.37
N LEU A 255 3.64 16.12 14.48
CA LEU A 255 4.96 16.08 15.12
C LEU A 255 4.98 15.48 16.53
N PRO A 256 4.08 15.86 17.48
CA PRO A 256 4.10 15.27 18.82
C PRO A 256 3.91 13.74 18.80
N GLY A 257 3.01 13.24 17.95
CA GLY A 257 2.77 11.81 17.79
C GLY A 257 3.95 11.09 17.14
N TYR A 258 4.58 11.70 16.12
CA TYR A 258 5.80 11.16 15.50
C TYR A 258 7.00 11.13 16.45
N VAL A 259 7.18 12.17 17.27
CA VAL A 259 8.26 12.22 18.28
C VAL A 259 8.03 11.15 19.36
N LEU A 260 6.79 10.96 19.81
CA LEU A 260 6.44 9.90 20.74
C LEU A 260 6.72 8.51 20.14
N ALA A 261 6.33 8.30 18.89
CA ALA A 261 6.58 7.07 18.14
C ALA A 261 8.07 6.78 17.95
N ALA A 262 8.87 7.78 17.56
CA ALA A 262 10.32 7.66 17.42
C ALA A 262 10.99 7.25 18.74
N ALA A 263 10.60 7.85 19.86
CA ALA A 263 11.14 7.50 21.17
C ALA A 263 10.77 6.06 21.59
N ALA A 264 9.55 5.62 21.30
CA ALA A 264 9.13 4.24 21.53
C ALA A 264 9.89 3.25 20.63
N MET A 265 10.04 3.57 19.35
CA MET A 265 10.79 2.78 18.37
C MET A 265 12.23 2.52 18.82
N GLU A 266 12.95 3.56 19.26
CA GLU A 266 14.33 3.44 19.77
C GLU A 266 14.42 2.47 20.96
N LEU A 267 13.49 2.58 21.90
CA LEU A 267 13.43 1.67 23.04
C LEU A 267 13.19 0.23 22.59
N LEU A 268 12.19 0.02 21.75
CA LEU A 268 11.77 -1.31 21.35
C LEU A 268 12.84 -2.04 20.54
N GLY A 269 13.47 -1.37 19.58
CA GLY A 269 14.52 -1.99 18.78
C GLY A 269 15.76 -2.31 19.61
N ALA A 270 16.14 -1.43 20.54
CA ALA A 270 17.25 -1.68 21.44
C ALA A 270 16.97 -2.82 22.44
N GLU A 271 15.72 -2.98 22.90
CA GLU A 271 15.32 -4.11 23.74
C GLU A 271 15.29 -5.43 22.97
N ARG A 272 14.91 -5.39 21.67
CA ARG A 272 15.01 -6.54 20.78
C ARG A 272 16.45 -7.03 20.62
N GLU A 273 17.36 -6.14 20.26
CA GLU A 273 18.79 -6.43 20.14
C GLU A 273 19.37 -6.95 21.47
N TRP A 274 18.95 -6.34 22.59
CA TRP A 274 19.33 -6.82 23.91
C TRP A 274 18.82 -8.23 24.18
N SER A 275 17.59 -8.57 23.79
CA SER A 275 17.06 -9.93 23.95
C SER A 275 17.86 -10.97 23.16
N GLN A 276 18.45 -10.58 22.03
CA GLN A 276 19.25 -11.42 21.14
C GLN A 276 20.73 -11.53 21.55
N GLY A 277 21.11 -10.94 22.69
CA GLY A 277 22.46 -11.03 23.23
C GLY A 277 23.40 -9.89 22.83
N ASN A 278 22.93 -8.89 22.07
CA ASN A 278 23.74 -7.72 21.73
C ASN A 278 23.96 -6.84 22.97
N ARG A 279 25.23 -6.61 23.32
CA ARG A 279 25.63 -5.82 24.49
C ARG A 279 26.59 -4.69 24.09
N SER A 280 26.45 -4.16 22.88
CA SER A 280 27.25 -3.02 22.41
C SER A 280 26.97 -1.76 23.24
N GLU A 281 27.89 -0.79 23.22
CA GLU A 281 27.68 0.53 23.83
C GLU A 281 26.52 1.26 23.18
N GLU A 282 26.39 1.17 21.86
CA GLU A 282 25.25 1.70 21.10
C GLU A 282 23.91 1.13 21.60
N THR A 283 23.79 -0.19 21.77
CA THR A 283 22.55 -0.80 22.28
C THR A 283 22.22 -0.29 23.69
N ARG A 284 23.23 -0.11 24.56
CA ARG A 284 23.00 0.46 25.90
C ARG A 284 22.51 1.90 25.82
N TYR A 285 23.14 2.71 24.96
CA TYR A 285 22.76 4.10 24.72
C TYR A 285 21.32 4.22 24.24
N LEU A 286 20.92 3.43 23.24
CA LEU A 286 19.57 3.48 22.66
C LEU A 286 18.49 3.06 23.67
N ARG A 287 18.76 2.10 24.56
CA ARG A 287 17.85 1.76 25.67
C ARG A 287 17.65 2.90 26.65
N GLU A 288 18.73 3.59 27.04
CA GLU A 288 18.65 4.74 27.94
C GLU A 288 17.92 5.91 27.27
N LEU A 289 18.28 6.21 26.03
CA LEU A 289 17.68 7.23 25.20
C LEU A 289 16.18 7.01 25.03
N GLY A 290 15.79 5.79 24.66
CA GLY A 290 14.40 5.41 24.46
C GLY A 290 13.59 5.60 25.73
N ARG A 291 14.05 5.08 26.88
CA ARG A 291 13.31 5.21 28.16
C ARG A 291 13.17 6.67 28.63
N THR A 292 14.24 7.45 28.55
CA THR A 292 14.23 8.84 29.02
C THR A 292 13.41 9.74 28.11
N THR A 293 13.56 9.58 26.79
CA THR A 293 12.86 10.39 25.79
C THR A 293 11.40 10.00 25.66
N LEU A 294 11.05 8.71 25.78
CA LEU A 294 9.66 8.23 25.76
C LEU A 294 8.83 8.85 26.90
N ARG A 295 9.43 8.97 28.10
CA ARG A 295 8.78 9.68 29.22
C ARG A 295 8.52 11.14 28.87
N ALA A 296 9.54 11.87 28.43
CA ALA A 296 9.40 13.28 28.08
C ALA A 296 8.44 13.51 26.89
N ALA A 297 8.43 12.61 25.91
CA ALA A 297 7.54 12.66 24.76
C ALA A 297 6.09 12.37 25.17
N ALA A 298 5.86 11.41 26.06
CA ALA A 298 4.52 11.13 26.58
C ALA A 298 3.96 12.33 27.36
N ASP A 299 4.76 12.94 28.22
CA ASP A 299 4.38 14.14 28.99
C ASP A 299 4.08 15.34 28.07
N TRP A 300 4.71 15.40 26.90
CA TRP A 300 4.43 16.46 25.92
C TRP A 300 3.22 16.17 25.04
N ALA A 301 3.18 14.97 24.44
CA ALA A 301 2.20 14.61 23.41
C ALA A 301 0.82 14.28 23.99
N LEU A 302 0.74 13.81 25.24
CA LEU A 302 -0.50 13.30 25.84
C LEU A 302 -1.18 14.31 26.80
N VAL A 303 -0.50 15.38 27.20
CA VAL A 303 -1.03 16.35 28.19
C VAL A 303 -2.15 17.28 27.67
N PRO A 304 -2.28 17.65 26.38
CA PRO A 304 -3.47 18.39 25.94
C PRO A 304 -4.79 17.63 26.16
N ALA A 305 -4.75 16.29 26.26
CA ALA A 305 -5.92 15.44 26.46
C ALA A 305 -6.35 15.27 27.92
N LEU A 306 -5.54 15.70 28.90
CA LEU A 306 -5.79 15.48 30.34
C LEU A 306 -6.30 16.74 31.08
N SER A 307 -6.50 17.85 30.38
CA SER A 307 -6.92 19.14 30.97
C SER A 307 -8.44 19.38 31.01
N THR A 308 -9.29 18.49 30.48
CA THR A 308 -10.76 18.68 30.47
C THR A 308 -11.52 17.84 31.50
N SER A 309 -10.84 17.16 32.42
CA SER A 309 -11.48 16.24 33.38
C SER A 309 -11.13 16.52 34.85
N ARG A 310 -11.24 17.77 35.30
CA ARG A 310 -11.28 18.09 36.75
C ARG A 310 -12.14 19.32 37.07
N THR A 311 -13.46 19.15 37.02
CA THR A 311 -14.36 19.90 37.92
C THR A 311 -15.35 18.94 38.55
N ARG A 312 -15.14 18.70 39.85
CA ARG A 312 -16.10 18.07 40.76
C ARG A 312 -17.42 18.85 40.71
N ASN A 313 -18.55 18.16 40.56
CA ASN A 313 -19.76 18.53 41.29
C ASN A 313 -20.65 17.33 41.56
N ARG A 314 -21.20 17.35 42.77
CA ARG A 314 -22.02 16.33 43.44
C ARG A 314 -23.30 15.99 42.66
N ALA A 315 -23.74 14.74 42.80
CA ALA A 315 -25.06 14.23 42.41
C ALA A 315 -26.22 15.06 43.02
N PRO A 316 -27.43 14.93 42.44
CA PRO A 316 -28.36 13.96 43.01
C PRO A 316 -29.07 13.05 41.99
N GLN A 317 -29.55 11.95 42.56
CA GLN A 317 -30.28 10.83 41.98
C GLN A 317 -31.61 11.25 41.31
N ASP A 318 -31.92 10.67 40.14
CA ASP A 318 -33.14 9.87 39.90
C ASP A 318 -33.30 9.46 38.40
N ALA A 319 -33.50 8.15 38.19
CA ALA A 319 -34.05 7.42 37.03
C ALA A 319 -33.22 7.27 35.72
N PRO A 320 -33.51 6.24 34.89
CA PRO A 320 -33.41 4.81 35.15
C PRO A 320 -32.27 4.17 34.30
N HIS A 321 -31.86 2.95 34.67
CA HIS A 321 -30.87 2.15 33.96
C HIS A 321 -31.12 2.09 32.44
N THR A 322 -30.19 2.64 31.67
CA THR A 322 -29.96 2.29 30.26
C THR A 322 -28.57 1.67 30.15
N ASP A 323 -28.54 0.39 29.77
CA ASP A 323 -27.33 -0.38 29.46
C ASP A 323 -26.81 0.12 28.11
N GLU A 324 -26.09 1.25 28.10
CA GLU A 324 -25.26 1.65 26.95
C GLU A 324 -23.84 1.14 27.18
N ARG A 325 -23.65 -0.15 26.91
CA ARG A 325 -22.40 -0.60 26.31
C ARG A 325 -22.28 0.09 24.96
N ASN A 326 -21.52 1.17 24.90
CA ASN A 326 -20.98 1.69 23.65
C ASN A 326 -19.87 0.71 23.20
N PRO A 327 -20.07 -0.17 22.21
CA PRO A 327 -18.95 -0.87 21.61
C PRO A 327 -18.27 0.09 20.62
N MET A 328 -17.00 -0.18 20.29
CA MET A 328 -16.23 0.48 19.22
C MET A 328 -15.41 1.71 19.62
N THR A 329 -14.39 1.52 20.46
CA THR A 329 -13.12 2.24 20.32
C THR A 329 -11.98 1.22 20.24
N GLY A 330 -11.94 0.47 19.15
CA GLY A 330 -10.72 -0.19 18.66
C GLY A 330 -9.97 0.75 17.71
N PRO A 331 -8.72 0.41 17.30
CA PRO A 331 -8.07 1.10 16.19
C PRO A 331 -8.98 1.08 14.95
N ALA A 332 -8.96 2.15 14.15
CA ALA A 332 -9.69 2.18 12.88
C ALA A 332 -9.14 1.06 11.98
N SER A 333 -10.01 0.18 11.50
CA SER A 333 -9.60 -0.94 10.65
C SER A 333 -8.88 -0.43 9.41
N PRO A 334 -7.78 -1.09 8.95
CA PRO A 334 -7.09 -0.72 7.71
C PRO A 334 -7.99 -0.91 6.48
N VAL A 335 -9.04 -1.72 6.60
CA VAL A 335 -10.09 -1.90 5.60
C VAL A 335 -11.25 -0.99 6.00
N ASN A 336 -11.67 -0.11 5.10
CA ASN A 336 -12.89 0.67 5.27
C ASN A 336 -13.37 1.17 3.91
N SER A 337 -14.30 0.46 3.27
CA SER A 337 -14.92 0.96 2.04
C SER A 337 -16.41 0.62 1.99
N TRP A 338 -17.23 1.67 2.02
CA TRP A 338 -18.70 1.59 2.00
C TRP A 338 -19.32 2.02 0.66
N ASP A 339 -18.55 2.65 -0.23
CA ASP A 339 -19.05 3.20 -1.48
C ASP A 339 -17.99 3.15 -2.59
N GLU A 340 -18.38 3.50 -3.82
CA GLU A 340 -17.51 3.46 -4.99
C GLU A 340 -16.80 4.80 -5.30
N PHE A 341 -17.11 5.89 -4.59
CA PHE A 341 -16.81 7.26 -5.05
C PHE A 341 -16.11 8.18 -4.06
N THR A 342 -16.13 7.88 -2.75
CA THR A 342 -15.45 8.72 -1.76
C THR A 342 -13.92 8.62 -1.91
N GLN A 343 -13.21 9.55 -1.27
CA GLN A 343 -11.77 9.69 -1.41
C GLN A 343 -11.04 8.37 -1.14
N LEU A 344 -10.42 7.83 -2.18
CA LEU A 344 -9.65 6.60 -2.17
C LEU A 344 -8.36 6.78 -1.37
N ARG A 345 -8.04 5.78 -0.53
CA ARG A 345 -6.87 5.75 0.35
C ARG A 345 -5.99 4.54 0.12
N GLU A 346 -6.59 3.37 -0.10
CA GLU A 346 -5.85 2.14 -0.33
C GLU A 346 -6.54 1.25 -1.37
N ILE A 347 -5.76 0.62 -2.25
CA ILE A 347 -6.28 -0.15 -3.38
C ILE A 347 -5.34 -1.29 -3.77
N ILE A 348 -5.90 -2.42 -4.19
CA ILE A 348 -5.18 -3.49 -4.87
C ILE A 348 -5.39 -3.30 -6.36
N VAL A 349 -4.31 -3.34 -7.13
CA VAL A 349 -4.32 -3.39 -8.60
C VAL A 349 -3.98 -4.80 -9.04
N GLY A 350 -4.70 -5.37 -9.99
CA GLY A 350 -4.51 -6.76 -10.45
C GLY A 350 -3.16 -7.03 -11.10
N ASP A 351 -2.99 -8.27 -11.58
CA ASP A 351 -1.76 -8.74 -12.23
C ASP A 351 -2.08 -9.56 -13.48
N ALA A 352 -1.41 -9.25 -14.60
CA ALA A 352 -1.65 -9.95 -15.87
C ALA A 352 -0.74 -11.17 -16.06
N ALA A 353 0.25 -11.38 -15.19
CA ALA A 353 1.23 -12.43 -15.36
C ALA A 353 0.56 -13.81 -15.46
N HIS A 354 1.01 -14.60 -16.44
CA HIS A 354 0.54 -15.96 -16.69
C HIS A 354 -0.97 -16.11 -16.94
N ALA A 355 -1.69 -15.01 -17.21
CA ALA A 355 -3.10 -15.04 -17.58
C ALA A 355 -3.34 -15.99 -18.76
N ARG A 356 -4.48 -16.69 -18.73
CA ARG A 356 -4.85 -17.67 -19.75
C ARG A 356 -6.35 -17.81 -19.90
N ILE A 357 -6.77 -18.28 -21.07
CA ILE A 357 -8.14 -18.73 -21.33
C ILE A 357 -8.28 -20.18 -20.83
N PRO A 358 -9.25 -20.51 -19.96
CA PRO A 358 -9.45 -21.87 -19.49
C PRO A 358 -10.03 -22.78 -20.56
N ARG A 359 -10.15 -24.08 -20.26
CA ARG A 359 -10.72 -25.05 -21.22
C ARG A 359 -12.21 -24.75 -21.42
N MET A 360 -12.59 -24.30 -22.62
CA MET A 360 -13.99 -23.95 -22.95
C MET A 360 -14.95 -25.16 -23.00
N THR A 361 -14.43 -26.38 -22.83
CA THR A 361 -15.25 -27.58 -22.61
C THR A 361 -15.90 -27.61 -21.22
N ASP A 362 -15.35 -26.86 -20.26
CA ASP A 362 -15.98 -26.68 -18.95
C ASP A 362 -17.16 -25.69 -19.06
N PRO A 363 -18.40 -26.09 -18.72
CA PRO A 363 -19.56 -25.20 -18.78
C PRO A 363 -19.38 -23.95 -17.92
N SER A 364 -18.64 -24.02 -16.82
CA SER A 364 -18.40 -22.86 -15.94
C SER A 364 -17.55 -21.78 -16.62
N ALA A 365 -16.51 -22.20 -17.34
CA ALA A 365 -15.63 -21.29 -18.06
C ALA A 365 -16.32 -20.67 -19.28
N TRP A 366 -17.12 -21.47 -20.01
CA TRP A 366 -17.93 -20.94 -21.11
C TRP A 366 -18.95 -19.90 -20.59
N LEU A 367 -19.67 -20.21 -19.51
CA LEU A 367 -20.64 -19.31 -18.89
C LEU A 367 -20.04 -17.94 -18.54
N ALA A 368 -18.84 -17.94 -17.95
CA ALA A 368 -18.19 -16.71 -17.49
C ALA A 368 -17.48 -15.94 -18.61
N CYS A 369 -16.75 -16.62 -19.50
CA CYS A 369 -15.91 -15.96 -20.49
C CYS A 369 -16.66 -15.57 -21.78
N TYR A 370 -17.58 -16.41 -22.26
CA TYR A 370 -18.25 -16.25 -23.55
C TYR A 370 -19.73 -16.65 -23.50
N PRO A 371 -20.54 -16.05 -22.61
CA PRO A 371 -21.93 -16.47 -22.36
C PRO A 371 -22.83 -16.40 -23.61
N THR A 372 -22.50 -15.52 -24.56
CA THR A 372 -23.31 -15.26 -25.76
C THR A 372 -22.98 -16.18 -26.93
N MET A 373 -21.82 -16.84 -26.93
CA MET A 373 -21.37 -17.68 -28.05
C MET A 373 -22.13 -19.00 -28.09
N THR A 374 -22.50 -19.43 -29.29
CA THR A 374 -23.05 -20.77 -29.57
C THR A 374 -21.97 -21.85 -29.48
N PRO A 375 -22.35 -23.14 -29.35
CA PRO A 375 -21.37 -24.25 -29.39
C PRO A 375 -20.49 -24.24 -30.65
N ALA A 376 -20.99 -23.74 -31.79
CA ALA A 376 -20.25 -23.69 -33.04
C ALA A 376 -19.20 -22.58 -33.05
N GLU A 377 -19.51 -21.42 -32.48
CA GLU A 377 -18.58 -20.29 -32.36
C GLU A 377 -17.50 -20.57 -31.32
N LEU A 378 -17.88 -21.17 -30.19
CA LEU A 378 -16.97 -21.50 -29.10
C LEU A 378 -15.81 -22.42 -29.53
N LYS A 379 -16.03 -23.29 -30.52
CA LYS A 379 -14.97 -24.14 -31.11
C LYS A 379 -13.82 -23.35 -31.73
N ARG A 380 -14.02 -22.07 -32.03
CA ARG A 380 -12.99 -21.17 -32.59
C ARG A 380 -12.18 -20.45 -31.51
N VAL A 381 -12.57 -20.56 -30.24
CA VAL A 381 -11.84 -19.98 -29.12
C VAL A 381 -10.70 -20.93 -28.74
N GLU A 382 -9.48 -20.42 -28.80
CA GLU A 382 -8.30 -21.16 -28.37
C GLU A 382 -8.09 -21.00 -26.86
N ALA A 383 -8.15 -22.12 -26.13
CA ALA A 383 -7.79 -22.16 -24.72
C ALA A 383 -6.26 -22.15 -24.55
N GLY A 384 -5.76 -21.56 -23.46
CA GLY A 384 -4.33 -21.47 -23.18
C GLY A 384 -3.85 -20.05 -22.96
N LYS A 385 -2.54 -19.84 -23.12
CA LYS A 385 -1.88 -18.57 -22.80
C LYS A 385 -2.35 -17.47 -23.75
N PHE A 386 -2.55 -16.27 -23.20
CA PHE A 386 -2.66 -15.08 -24.05
C PHE A 386 -1.34 -14.82 -24.80
N PRO A 387 -1.38 -14.10 -25.94
CA PRO A 387 -0.17 -13.65 -26.62
C PRO A 387 0.75 -12.89 -25.67
N ARG A 388 2.06 -13.10 -25.81
CA ARG A 388 3.07 -12.44 -24.97
C ARG A 388 2.90 -10.91 -24.94
N GLN A 389 2.61 -10.32 -26.11
CA GLN A 389 2.34 -8.89 -26.25
C GLN A 389 1.19 -8.44 -25.33
N VAL A 390 0.08 -9.18 -25.27
CA VAL A 390 -1.07 -8.84 -24.43
C VAL A 390 -0.66 -8.77 -22.96
N ILE A 391 0.16 -9.72 -22.50
CA ILE A 391 0.61 -9.77 -21.10
C ILE A 391 1.57 -8.60 -20.80
N GLU A 392 2.62 -8.44 -21.60
CA GLU A 392 3.64 -7.41 -21.37
C GLU A 392 3.05 -5.99 -21.41
N GLU A 393 2.20 -5.71 -22.39
CA GLU A 393 1.54 -4.42 -22.51
C GLU A 393 0.54 -4.18 -21.38
N SER A 394 -0.17 -5.20 -20.91
CA SER A 394 -1.07 -5.06 -19.76
C SER A 394 -0.33 -4.83 -18.46
N ASP A 395 0.82 -5.47 -18.24
CA ASP A 395 1.66 -5.22 -17.07
C ASP A 395 2.22 -3.80 -17.05
N GLU A 396 2.64 -3.28 -18.21
CA GLU A 396 3.03 -1.87 -18.38
C GLU A 396 1.88 -0.92 -18.03
N ASP A 397 0.68 -1.19 -18.52
CA ASP A 397 -0.51 -0.36 -18.30
C ASP A 397 -0.92 -0.35 -16.81
N LEU A 398 -0.93 -1.53 -16.17
CA LEU A 398 -1.21 -1.67 -14.75
C LEU A 398 -0.13 -1.00 -13.87
N ALA A 399 1.14 -1.02 -14.30
CA ALA A 399 2.22 -0.32 -13.62
C ALA A 399 2.05 1.20 -13.70
N GLN A 400 1.65 1.73 -14.86
CA GLN A 400 1.32 3.14 -15.01
C GLN A 400 0.14 3.55 -14.12
N LEU A 401 -0.95 2.77 -14.13
CA LEU A 401 -2.09 2.98 -13.23
C LEU A 401 -1.66 3.01 -11.75
N THR A 402 -0.84 2.05 -11.35
CA THR A 402 -0.29 1.98 -9.98
C THR A 402 0.51 3.23 -9.63
N ASN A 403 1.37 3.70 -10.53
CA ASN A 403 2.19 4.90 -10.31
C ASN A 403 1.35 6.17 -10.22
N THR A 404 0.31 6.31 -11.05
CA THR A 404 -0.63 7.43 -10.97
C THR A 404 -1.37 7.43 -9.62
N LEU A 405 -1.91 6.29 -9.20
CA LEU A 405 -2.60 6.17 -7.91
C LEU A 405 -1.68 6.53 -6.74
N ARG A 406 -0.42 6.08 -6.75
CA ARG A 406 0.60 6.50 -5.77
C ARG A 406 0.87 8.00 -5.80
N GLY A 407 0.94 8.59 -7.00
CA GLY A 407 1.09 10.03 -7.18
C GLY A 407 -0.07 10.85 -6.61
N LEU A 408 -1.27 10.26 -6.54
CA LEU A 408 -2.46 10.83 -5.89
C LEU A 408 -2.51 10.58 -4.36
N GLY A 409 -1.47 9.97 -3.78
CA GLY A 409 -1.40 9.65 -2.35
C GLY A 409 -2.20 8.41 -1.94
N VAL A 410 -2.52 7.52 -2.89
CA VAL A 410 -3.19 6.23 -2.62
C VAL A 410 -2.15 5.16 -2.36
N THR A 411 -2.31 4.39 -1.27
CA THR A 411 -1.53 3.17 -1.01
C THR A 411 -1.94 2.10 -2.01
N THR A 412 -0.99 1.51 -2.73
CA THR A 412 -1.29 0.52 -3.77
C THR A 412 -0.59 -0.82 -3.51
N HIS A 413 -1.32 -1.91 -3.69
CA HIS A 413 -0.79 -3.28 -3.65
C HIS A 413 -0.93 -3.96 -5.00
N ARG A 414 -0.09 -4.97 -5.26
CA ARG A 414 -0.16 -5.85 -6.42
C ARG A 414 -0.16 -7.31 -5.94
N PRO A 415 -1.02 -8.20 -6.47
CA PRO A 415 -0.93 -9.61 -6.17
C PRO A 415 0.42 -10.18 -6.64
N PRO A 416 1.08 -11.02 -5.85
CA PRO A 416 2.24 -11.77 -6.33
C PRO A 416 1.88 -12.63 -7.54
N ALA A 417 2.71 -12.62 -8.59
CA ALA A 417 2.46 -13.40 -9.80
C ALA A 417 2.17 -14.88 -9.50
N MET A 418 1.12 -15.44 -10.11
CA MET A 418 0.68 -16.82 -9.91
C MET A 418 0.78 -17.62 -11.21
N ASP A 419 1.25 -18.86 -11.12
CA ASP A 419 1.22 -19.78 -12.26
C ASP A 419 -0.20 -20.36 -12.46
N HIS A 420 -1.00 -19.68 -13.28
CA HIS A 420 -2.33 -20.16 -13.67
C HIS A 420 -2.30 -21.38 -14.60
N SER A 421 -1.11 -21.86 -15.03
CA SER A 421 -1.04 -23.08 -15.84
C SER A 421 -1.35 -24.36 -15.06
N ARG A 422 -1.27 -24.28 -13.73
CA ARG A 422 -1.50 -25.41 -12.81
C ARG A 422 -2.94 -25.89 -12.83
N SER A 423 -3.10 -27.19 -13.00
CA SER A 423 -4.38 -27.89 -12.83
C SER A 423 -4.65 -28.19 -11.35
N PHE A 424 -5.92 -28.14 -10.99
CA PHE A 424 -6.44 -28.52 -9.68
C PHE A 424 -7.82 -29.16 -9.83
N SER A 425 -8.25 -29.90 -8.82
CA SER A 425 -9.52 -30.61 -8.87
C SER A 425 -10.26 -30.56 -7.54
N SER A 426 -11.58 -30.58 -7.62
CA SER A 426 -12.45 -31.00 -6.53
C SER A 426 -12.76 -32.50 -6.67
N PRO A 427 -13.56 -33.10 -5.77
CA PRO A 427 -14.09 -34.45 -5.99
C PRO A 427 -15.00 -34.59 -7.24
N TYR A 428 -15.45 -33.49 -7.86
CA TYR A 428 -16.47 -33.49 -8.91
C TYR A 428 -16.00 -32.96 -10.27
N TRP A 429 -14.92 -32.19 -10.31
CA TRP A 429 -14.43 -31.52 -11.51
C TRP A 429 -12.93 -31.26 -11.43
N GLU A 430 -12.33 -31.04 -12.60
CA GLU A 430 -10.94 -30.60 -12.77
C GLU A 430 -10.93 -29.30 -13.57
N ALA A 431 -10.06 -28.36 -13.19
CA ALA A 431 -9.87 -27.09 -13.88
C ALA A 431 -8.39 -26.67 -13.86
N ASP A 432 -8.02 -25.79 -14.78
CA ASP A 432 -6.78 -25.01 -14.71
C ASP A 432 -7.09 -23.61 -14.16
N GLY A 433 -6.06 -22.86 -13.76
CA GLY A 433 -6.21 -21.46 -13.37
C GLY A 433 -6.65 -20.53 -14.51
N TYR A 434 -7.08 -19.32 -14.15
CA TYR A 434 -7.57 -18.30 -15.07
C TYR A 434 -6.62 -17.10 -15.20
N ILE A 435 -6.81 -16.06 -14.38
CA ILE A 435 -6.08 -14.78 -14.40
C ILE A 435 -6.05 -14.19 -12.97
N SER A 436 -5.11 -13.31 -12.61
CA SER A 436 -5.20 -12.48 -11.38
C SER A 436 -5.44 -10.99 -11.72
N TYR A 437 -6.01 -10.72 -12.89
CA TYR A 437 -6.15 -9.39 -13.48
C TYR A 437 -7.26 -8.56 -12.84
N CYS A 438 -8.37 -9.19 -12.44
CA CYS A 438 -9.57 -8.52 -11.93
C CYS A 438 -9.83 -8.87 -10.45
N PRO A 439 -9.13 -8.24 -9.49
CA PRO A 439 -9.35 -8.52 -8.07
C PRO A 439 -10.77 -8.20 -7.59
N ARG A 440 -11.48 -7.29 -8.29
CA ARG A 440 -12.86 -6.89 -8.01
C ARG A 440 -13.85 -8.05 -7.99
N ASP A 441 -13.60 -9.06 -8.81
CA ASP A 441 -14.59 -10.09 -9.08
C ASP A 441 -14.68 -11.13 -7.97
N ILE A 442 -13.60 -11.32 -7.21
CA ILE A 442 -13.46 -12.43 -6.24
C ILE A 442 -13.50 -11.94 -4.79
N THR A 443 -13.42 -10.63 -4.55
CA THR A 443 -13.44 -10.07 -3.19
C THR A 443 -14.34 -8.84 -3.12
N LEU A 444 -15.25 -8.85 -2.15
CA LEU A 444 -16.11 -7.72 -1.82
C LEU A 444 -15.62 -7.06 -0.52
N VAL A 445 -15.56 -5.73 -0.48
CA VAL A 445 -15.29 -4.95 0.73
C VAL A 445 -16.59 -4.30 1.19
N ALA A 446 -17.03 -4.61 2.42
CA ALA A 446 -18.21 -4.03 3.06
C ALA A 446 -17.79 -3.38 4.38
N GLY A 447 -17.51 -2.07 4.33
CA GLY A 447 -16.93 -1.35 5.47
C GLY A 447 -15.57 -1.93 5.84
N SER A 448 -15.45 -2.42 7.08
CA SER A 448 -14.25 -3.08 7.60
C SER A 448 -14.21 -4.60 7.37
N THR A 449 -15.08 -5.13 6.50
CA THR A 449 -15.18 -6.57 6.23
C THR A 449 -14.75 -6.91 4.82
N LEU A 450 -13.74 -7.77 4.69
CA LEU A 450 -13.32 -8.44 3.46
C LEU A 450 -14.08 -9.76 3.31
N ILE A 451 -14.74 -9.95 2.16
CA ILE A 451 -15.52 -11.14 1.84
C ILE A 451 -14.95 -11.80 0.59
N GLU A 452 -14.31 -12.96 0.74
CA GLU A 452 -14.02 -13.86 -0.39
C GLU A 452 -15.33 -14.47 -0.88
N VAL A 453 -15.71 -14.23 -2.13
CA VAL A 453 -17.00 -14.68 -2.67
C VAL A 453 -16.91 -16.07 -3.31
N ALA A 454 -18.07 -16.70 -3.49
CA ALA A 454 -18.19 -18.02 -4.10
C ALA A 454 -18.45 -17.88 -5.62
N SER A 455 -17.40 -17.63 -6.40
CA SER A 455 -17.51 -17.52 -7.86
C SER A 455 -18.11 -18.78 -8.49
N PRO A 456 -19.02 -18.66 -9.49
CA PRO A 456 -19.56 -19.81 -10.21
C PRO A 456 -18.58 -20.42 -11.23
N MET A 457 -17.34 -19.93 -11.35
CA MET A 457 -16.37 -20.42 -12.32
C MET A 457 -15.27 -21.25 -11.65
N ARG A 458 -15.13 -22.50 -12.07
CA ARG A 458 -14.19 -23.48 -11.47
C ARG A 458 -12.74 -23.01 -11.54
N SER A 459 -12.34 -22.38 -12.65
CA SER A 459 -10.98 -21.84 -12.82
C SER A 459 -10.63 -20.68 -11.89
N ARG A 460 -11.63 -20.06 -11.25
CA ARG A 460 -11.45 -18.94 -10.30
C ARG A 460 -11.39 -19.39 -8.85
N TYR A 461 -11.52 -20.69 -8.58
CA TYR A 461 -11.64 -21.25 -7.22
C TYR A 461 -10.46 -20.91 -6.30
N PHE A 462 -9.29 -20.63 -6.87
CA PHE A 462 -8.06 -20.24 -6.16
C PHE A 462 -7.48 -18.90 -6.64
N GLU A 463 -8.25 -18.10 -7.38
CA GLU A 463 -7.73 -17.01 -8.24
C GLU A 463 -6.84 -15.99 -7.53
N LEU A 464 -7.22 -15.59 -6.31
CA LEU A 464 -6.52 -14.59 -5.51
C LEU A 464 -5.91 -15.16 -4.23
N PHE A 465 -5.55 -16.45 -4.23
CA PHE A 465 -4.91 -17.07 -3.06
C PHE A 465 -3.56 -16.43 -2.72
N ASN A 466 -2.91 -15.82 -3.72
CA ASN A 466 -1.71 -15.01 -3.58
C ASN A 466 -1.91 -13.72 -2.74
N LEU A 467 -3.14 -13.24 -2.55
CA LEU A 467 -3.46 -12.09 -1.69
C LEU A 467 -3.75 -12.46 -0.23
N ARG A 468 -3.84 -13.75 0.11
CA ARG A 468 -4.14 -14.19 1.49
C ARG A 468 -3.18 -13.67 2.55
N PRO A 469 -1.86 -13.53 2.32
CA PRO A 469 -0.97 -12.91 3.29
C PRO A 469 -1.38 -11.46 3.63
N LEU A 470 -1.80 -10.68 2.62
CA LEU A 470 -2.27 -9.31 2.80
C LEU A 470 -3.62 -9.27 3.54
N PHE A 471 -4.57 -10.13 3.17
CA PHE A 471 -5.86 -10.23 3.88
C PHE A 471 -5.70 -10.69 5.33
N GLN A 472 -4.76 -11.61 5.58
CA GLN A 472 -4.40 -12.02 6.93
C GLN A 472 -3.81 -10.87 7.73
N GLN A 473 -2.93 -10.07 7.11
CA GLN A 473 -2.40 -8.86 7.75
C GLN A 473 -3.53 -7.90 8.13
N TYR A 474 -4.44 -7.56 7.20
CA TYR A 474 -5.58 -6.69 7.50
C TYR A 474 -6.45 -7.23 8.63
N MET A 475 -6.69 -8.54 8.67
CA MET A 475 -7.43 -9.17 9.75
C MET A 475 -6.73 -9.00 11.11
N LEU A 476 -5.41 -9.21 11.16
CA LEU A 476 -4.61 -9.00 12.36
C LEU A 476 -4.58 -7.53 12.82
N GLU A 477 -4.75 -6.61 11.88
CA GLU A 477 -4.84 -5.16 12.11
C GLU A 477 -6.28 -4.69 12.40
N GLY A 478 -7.25 -5.60 12.51
CA GLY A 478 -8.61 -5.31 12.98
C GLY A 478 -9.70 -5.32 11.92
N ALA A 479 -9.40 -5.71 10.67
CA ALA A 479 -10.43 -6.03 9.68
C ALA A 479 -11.12 -7.36 10.00
N THR A 480 -12.36 -7.51 9.55
CA THR A 480 -13.04 -8.81 9.52
C THR A 480 -12.75 -9.47 8.18
N TRP A 481 -12.22 -10.69 8.18
CA TRP A 481 -12.00 -11.46 6.96
C TRP A 481 -12.82 -12.74 6.99
N ILE A 482 -13.77 -12.84 6.07
CA ILE A 482 -14.68 -13.98 5.94
C ILE A 482 -14.69 -14.50 4.50
N ALA A 483 -15.15 -15.73 4.33
CA ALA A 483 -15.35 -16.33 3.03
C ALA A 483 -16.77 -16.89 2.93
N ALA A 484 -17.35 -16.78 1.73
CA ALA A 484 -18.57 -17.49 1.38
C ALA A 484 -18.38 -19.01 1.47
N PRO A 485 -19.46 -19.78 1.67
CA PRO A 485 -19.42 -21.23 1.60
C PRO A 485 -18.75 -21.64 0.30
N ARG A 486 -17.70 -22.46 0.39
CA ARG A 486 -17.01 -22.93 -0.81
C ARG A 486 -17.97 -23.74 -1.68
N PRO A 487 -18.23 -23.34 -2.93
CA PRO A 487 -19.21 -24.00 -3.76
C PRO A 487 -18.68 -25.34 -4.26
N GLN A 488 -19.55 -26.33 -4.42
CA GLN A 488 -19.21 -27.62 -5.01
C GLN A 488 -19.03 -27.53 -6.52
N LEU A 489 -19.70 -26.57 -7.18
CA LEU A 489 -19.65 -26.29 -8.61
C LEU A 489 -19.88 -27.53 -9.46
N ARG A 490 -20.85 -28.36 -9.10
CA ARG A 490 -21.18 -29.58 -9.86
C ARG A 490 -21.87 -29.23 -11.18
N ASP A 491 -21.90 -30.18 -12.11
CA ASP A 491 -22.48 -29.96 -13.43
C ASP A 491 -23.96 -29.56 -13.38
N GLU A 492 -24.71 -29.98 -12.34
CA GLU A 492 -26.12 -29.63 -12.17
C GLU A 492 -26.34 -28.13 -11.89
N LEU A 493 -25.31 -27.39 -11.50
CA LEU A 493 -25.36 -25.94 -11.37
C LEU A 493 -25.44 -25.25 -12.74
N TYR A 494 -24.97 -25.89 -13.82
CA TYR A 494 -24.91 -25.30 -15.15
C TYR A 494 -25.95 -25.94 -16.07
N THR A 495 -27.15 -25.36 -16.07
CA THR A 495 -28.20 -25.76 -17.02
C THR A 495 -27.89 -25.21 -18.42
N ARG A 496 -28.72 -25.52 -19.42
CA ARG A 496 -28.53 -25.01 -20.79
C ARG A 496 -29.81 -24.39 -21.32
N ASP A 497 -29.66 -23.35 -22.14
CA ASP A 497 -30.77 -22.79 -22.91
C ASP A 497 -31.05 -23.60 -24.20
N GLU A 498 -32.03 -23.15 -24.98
CA GLU A 498 -32.46 -23.81 -26.22
C GLU A 498 -31.33 -23.90 -27.27
N GLU A 499 -30.41 -22.94 -27.27
CA GLU A 499 -29.23 -22.92 -28.13
C GLU A 499 -28.04 -23.71 -27.55
N GLY A 500 -28.22 -24.35 -26.39
CA GLY A 500 -27.23 -25.17 -25.71
C GLY A 500 -26.17 -24.37 -24.95
N ARG A 501 -26.33 -23.05 -24.79
CA ARG A 501 -25.42 -22.20 -24.02
C ARG A 501 -25.67 -22.43 -22.52
N PRO A 502 -24.63 -22.42 -21.69
CA PRO A 502 -24.79 -22.62 -20.26
C PRO A 502 -25.58 -21.47 -19.63
N LEU A 503 -26.42 -21.81 -18.65
CA LEU A 503 -27.12 -20.89 -17.76
C LEU A 503 -26.69 -21.20 -16.32
N LEU A 504 -26.69 -20.16 -15.48
CA LEU A 504 -26.46 -20.34 -14.05
C LEU A 504 -27.75 -20.84 -13.38
N GLY A 505 -27.67 -22.00 -12.74
CA GLY A 505 -28.77 -22.57 -11.97
C GLY A 505 -28.77 -22.12 -10.50
N GLU A 506 -29.72 -22.67 -9.75
CA GLU A 506 -29.97 -22.34 -8.34
C GLU A 506 -29.60 -23.52 -7.42
N ALA A 507 -28.61 -24.34 -7.76
CA ALA A 507 -28.29 -25.53 -6.97
C ALA A 507 -27.62 -25.19 -5.61
N GLU A 508 -26.86 -24.09 -5.55
CA GLU A 508 -26.10 -23.64 -4.39
C GLU A 508 -25.80 -22.12 -4.49
N PRO A 509 -25.47 -21.41 -3.39
CA PRO A 509 -25.18 -19.98 -3.43
C PRO A 509 -23.86 -19.69 -4.13
N VAL A 510 -23.90 -18.95 -5.24
CA VAL A 510 -22.71 -18.53 -6.00
C VAL A 510 -22.89 -17.13 -6.55
N PHE A 511 -21.81 -16.34 -6.52
CA PHE A 511 -21.73 -15.04 -7.17
C PHE A 511 -20.29 -14.51 -7.28
N ASP A 512 -20.02 -13.73 -8.31
CA ASP A 512 -18.87 -12.84 -8.40
C ASP A 512 -19.20 -11.51 -7.70
N ALA A 513 -18.22 -10.95 -6.98
CA ALA A 513 -18.33 -9.69 -6.24
C ALA A 513 -18.61 -8.49 -7.18
N ALA A 514 -18.17 -8.57 -8.43
CA ALA A 514 -18.47 -7.58 -9.48
C ALA A 514 -19.95 -7.55 -9.93
N ASN A 515 -20.83 -8.39 -9.35
CA ASN A 515 -22.29 -8.19 -9.43
C ASN A 515 -22.82 -7.23 -8.35
N VAL A 516 -21.96 -6.74 -7.46
CA VAL A 516 -22.35 -5.92 -6.31
C VAL A 516 -21.81 -4.50 -6.45
N LEU A 517 -22.69 -3.50 -6.39
CA LEU A 517 -22.31 -2.09 -6.25
C LEU A 517 -22.64 -1.59 -4.85
N ARG A 518 -21.78 -0.72 -4.31
CA ARG A 518 -21.89 -0.23 -2.93
C ARG A 518 -22.16 1.26 -2.91
N VAL A 519 -23.16 1.67 -2.15
CA VAL A 519 -23.56 3.07 -1.97
C VAL A 519 -23.90 3.29 -0.50
N GLY A 520 -22.88 3.40 0.35
CA GLY A 520 -23.05 3.56 1.79
C GLY A 520 -23.66 2.30 2.40
N GLN A 521 -24.86 2.41 2.95
CA GLN A 521 -25.59 1.26 3.50
C GLN A 521 -26.39 0.45 2.47
N ASP A 522 -26.42 0.88 1.21
CA ASP A 522 -27.18 0.22 0.13
C ASP A 522 -26.26 -0.55 -0.82
N PHE A 523 -26.50 -1.85 -0.92
CA PHE A 523 -25.76 -2.77 -1.77
C PHE A 523 -26.68 -3.24 -2.89
N PHE A 524 -26.34 -2.95 -4.14
CA PHE A 524 -27.09 -3.38 -5.31
C PHE A 524 -26.50 -4.67 -5.85
N TYR A 525 -27.29 -5.74 -5.92
CA TYR A 525 -26.86 -7.05 -6.36
C TYR A 525 -27.54 -7.41 -7.68
N GLN A 526 -26.76 -7.67 -8.73
CA GLN A 526 -27.28 -8.15 -10.01
C GLN A 526 -27.48 -9.67 -9.98
N VAL A 527 -28.70 -10.11 -10.23
CA VAL A 527 -28.98 -11.53 -10.53
C VAL A 527 -28.66 -11.76 -12.01
N SER A 528 -27.65 -12.58 -12.30
CA SER A 528 -27.03 -12.74 -13.62
C SER A 528 -26.48 -14.16 -13.83
N ARG A 529 -25.83 -14.42 -14.96
CA ARG A 529 -25.06 -15.67 -15.18
C ARG A 529 -23.81 -15.78 -14.31
N SER A 530 -23.48 -14.76 -13.53
CA SER A 530 -22.38 -14.78 -12.57
C SER A 530 -22.83 -14.52 -11.13
N GLY A 531 -24.12 -14.52 -10.84
CA GLY A 531 -24.68 -14.38 -9.48
C GLY A 531 -26.15 -14.80 -9.42
N ASN A 532 -26.46 -15.82 -8.61
CA ASN A 532 -27.80 -16.41 -8.55
C ASN A 532 -28.62 -15.93 -7.34
N GLU A 533 -29.91 -16.26 -7.28
CA GLU A 533 -30.79 -15.85 -6.18
C GLU A 533 -30.32 -16.40 -4.83
N ARG A 534 -29.77 -17.62 -4.81
CA ARG A 534 -29.14 -18.16 -3.58
C ARG A 534 -27.92 -17.37 -3.13
N GLY A 535 -27.13 -16.85 -4.05
CA GLY A 535 -26.00 -15.96 -3.78
C GLY A 535 -26.47 -14.65 -3.15
N LEU A 536 -27.54 -14.07 -3.68
CA LEU A 536 -28.22 -12.90 -3.10
C LEU A 536 -28.69 -13.17 -1.67
N ASP A 537 -29.39 -14.29 -1.44
CA ASP A 537 -29.90 -14.66 -0.11
C ASP A 537 -28.76 -14.85 0.90
N TRP A 538 -27.66 -15.47 0.46
CA TRP A 538 -26.46 -15.60 1.28
C TRP A 538 -25.86 -14.23 1.60
N LEU A 539 -25.68 -13.35 0.60
CA LEU A 539 -25.10 -12.03 0.81
C LEU A 539 -25.96 -11.20 1.79
N ARG A 540 -27.30 -11.23 1.63
CA ARG A 540 -28.25 -10.60 2.56
C ARG A 540 -28.09 -11.10 3.99
N SER A 541 -28.01 -12.42 4.16
CA SER A 541 -27.82 -13.03 5.47
C SER A 541 -26.50 -12.58 6.11
N THR A 542 -25.42 -12.59 5.33
CA THR A 542 -24.07 -12.21 5.79
C THR A 542 -23.96 -10.73 6.10
N LEU A 543 -24.44 -9.84 5.23
CA LEU A 543 -24.36 -8.40 5.45
C LEU A 543 -25.18 -7.95 6.66
N ARG A 544 -26.27 -8.63 7.02
CA ARG A 544 -26.99 -8.39 8.29
C ARG A 544 -26.14 -8.68 9.53
N LEU A 545 -25.17 -9.59 9.44
CA LEU A 545 -24.21 -9.85 10.52
C LEU A 545 -23.09 -8.81 10.56
N VAL A 546 -22.67 -8.32 9.38
CA VAL A 546 -21.71 -7.20 9.29
C VAL A 546 -22.34 -5.95 9.88
N ASP A 547 -23.57 -5.63 9.46
CA ASP A 547 -24.33 -4.50 9.94
C ASP A 547 -25.85 -4.68 9.69
N PRO A 548 -26.69 -4.64 10.74
CA PRO A 548 -28.13 -4.87 10.57
C PRO A 548 -28.86 -3.76 9.80
N THR A 549 -28.21 -2.60 9.59
CA THR A 549 -28.79 -1.47 8.85
C THR A 549 -28.53 -1.53 7.34
N VAL A 550 -27.63 -2.42 6.89
CA VAL A 550 -27.33 -2.59 5.47
C VAL A 550 -28.52 -3.19 4.72
N ARG A 551 -28.83 -2.60 3.55
CA ARG A 551 -29.92 -3.01 2.66
C ARG A 551 -29.32 -3.59 1.38
N VAL A 552 -29.85 -4.74 0.94
CA VAL A 552 -29.42 -5.38 -0.31
C VAL A 552 -30.57 -5.37 -1.32
N HIS A 553 -30.38 -4.61 -2.38
CA HIS A 553 -31.33 -4.36 -3.46
C HIS A 553 -31.03 -5.25 -4.66
N PRO A 554 -31.94 -6.17 -5.01
CA PRO A 554 -31.74 -7.03 -6.15
C PRO A 554 -32.08 -6.28 -7.44
N LEU A 555 -31.20 -6.39 -8.42
CA LEU A 555 -31.39 -5.93 -9.78
C LEU A 555 -31.61 -7.15 -10.67
N ARG A 556 -32.83 -7.28 -11.18
CA ARG A 556 -33.26 -8.36 -12.07
C ARG A 556 -33.54 -7.78 -13.44
N ASP A 557 -33.27 -8.57 -14.47
CA ASP A 557 -33.59 -8.23 -15.86
C ASP A 557 -32.92 -6.95 -16.40
N VAL A 558 -31.91 -6.42 -15.69
CA VAL A 558 -31.12 -5.26 -16.13
C VAL A 558 -30.05 -5.68 -17.14
N TYR A 559 -29.25 -6.69 -16.79
CA TYR A 559 -28.23 -7.27 -17.66
C TYR A 559 -28.01 -8.74 -17.29
N GLY A 560 -28.40 -9.64 -18.18
CA GLY A 560 -28.47 -11.07 -17.89
C GLY A 560 -27.16 -11.84 -18.03
N TYR A 561 -26.04 -11.21 -18.40
CA TYR A 561 -24.77 -11.92 -18.59
C TYR A 561 -23.91 -11.89 -17.32
N THR A 562 -22.86 -11.09 -17.25
CA THR A 562 -21.88 -11.18 -16.16
C THR A 562 -22.04 -10.05 -15.16
N HIS A 563 -21.16 -9.05 -15.17
CA HIS A 563 -21.01 -8.07 -14.10
C HIS A 563 -21.82 -6.78 -14.33
N ILE A 564 -22.07 -6.03 -13.25
CA ILE A 564 -22.92 -4.82 -13.27
C ILE A 564 -22.14 -3.53 -13.53
N ASP A 565 -20.83 -3.55 -13.30
CA ASP A 565 -19.89 -2.43 -13.34
C ASP A 565 -19.62 -1.85 -14.75
N SER A 566 -20.18 -2.46 -15.80
CA SER A 566 -20.29 -1.91 -17.16
C SER A 566 -21.75 -1.66 -17.58
N THR A 567 -22.65 -1.59 -16.60
CA THR A 567 -24.08 -1.29 -16.77
C THR A 567 -24.49 -0.09 -15.92
N ILE A 568 -24.05 -0.05 -14.66
CA ILE A 568 -24.29 1.03 -13.71
C ILE A 568 -22.95 1.40 -13.07
N THR A 569 -22.62 2.69 -13.08
CA THR A 569 -21.43 3.24 -12.42
C THR A 569 -21.83 4.41 -11.56
N VAL A 570 -21.66 4.30 -10.24
CA VAL A 570 -22.00 5.39 -9.30
C VAL A 570 -20.83 6.38 -9.25
N LEU A 571 -21.09 7.64 -9.62
CA LEU A 571 -20.03 8.64 -9.77
C LEU A 571 -19.83 9.47 -8.51
N ARG A 572 -20.92 9.88 -7.86
CA ARG A 572 -20.95 10.58 -6.56
C ARG A 572 -22.39 10.59 -6.03
N PRO A 573 -22.65 11.03 -4.78
CA PRO A 573 -24.01 11.14 -4.27
C PRO A 573 -24.88 12.00 -5.21
N GLY A 574 -26.02 11.47 -5.63
CA GLY A 574 -26.94 12.15 -6.54
C GLY A 574 -26.58 12.10 -8.03
N LEU A 575 -25.51 11.40 -8.44
CA LEU A 575 -25.13 11.26 -9.86
C LEU A 575 -24.68 9.83 -10.19
N VAL A 576 -25.40 9.21 -11.13
CA VAL A 576 -25.10 7.86 -11.64
C VAL A 576 -24.89 7.87 -13.14
N MET A 577 -23.98 7.03 -13.64
CA MET A 577 -23.82 6.76 -15.06
C MET A 577 -24.47 5.43 -15.43
N LEU A 578 -25.32 5.44 -16.46
CA LEU A 578 -26.07 4.27 -16.92
C LEU A 578 -25.74 3.94 -18.38
N ASN A 579 -25.67 2.64 -18.66
CA ASN A 579 -25.50 2.10 -20.01
C ASN A 579 -26.81 2.19 -20.81
N PRO A 580 -26.89 3.03 -21.86
CA PRO A 580 -28.12 3.22 -22.62
C PRO A 580 -28.53 2.00 -23.47
N ALA A 581 -27.63 1.03 -23.70
CA ALA A 581 -27.94 -0.19 -24.42
C ALA A 581 -28.55 -1.28 -23.51
N ARG A 582 -28.44 -1.12 -22.19
CA ARG A 582 -28.90 -2.11 -21.19
C ARG A 582 -30.06 -1.59 -20.34
N ILE A 583 -30.15 -0.29 -20.13
CA ILE A 583 -31.20 0.34 -19.32
C ILE A 583 -31.93 1.38 -20.17
N ALA A 584 -33.24 1.21 -20.33
CA ALA A 584 -34.09 2.20 -20.99
C ALA A 584 -34.28 3.44 -20.10
N ARG A 585 -34.53 4.61 -20.73
CA ARG A 585 -34.61 5.90 -20.01
C ARG A 585 -35.76 5.97 -19.00
N ASP A 586 -36.82 5.22 -19.24
CA ASP A 586 -37.99 5.06 -18.38
C ASP A 586 -37.86 3.89 -17.39
N GLU A 587 -36.79 3.10 -17.48
CA GLU A 587 -36.50 1.94 -16.63
C GLU A 587 -35.32 2.18 -15.68
N VAL A 588 -35.01 3.45 -15.37
CA VAL A 588 -34.00 3.79 -14.35
C VAL A 588 -34.35 3.05 -13.05
N PRO A 589 -33.39 2.29 -12.46
CA PRO A 589 -33.65 1.52 -11.25
C PRO A 589 -34.23 2.40 -10.15
N GLU A 590 -35.21 1.87 -9.41
CA GLU A 590 -36.02 2.66 -8.48
C GLU A 590 -35.20 3.47 -7.48
N ALA A 591 -34.12 2.89 -6.94
CA ALA A 591 -33.25 3.59 -6.00
C ALA A 591 -32.59 4.85 -6.59
N PHE A 592 -32.27 4.86 -7.89
CA PHE A 592 -31.65 6.01 -8.54
C PHE A 592 -32.67 7.02 -9.11
N ARG A 593 -33.99 6.80 -8.90
CA ARG A 593 -35.00 7.78 -9.30
C ARG A 593 -34.79 9.07 -8.51
N GLY A 594 -34.65 10.18 -9.23
CA GLY A 594 -34.37 11.50 -8.64
C GLY A 594 -32.89 11.86 -8.58
N TRP A 595 -31.98 10.91 -8.82
CA TRP A 595 -30.57 11.22 -9.08
C TRP A 595 -30.42 11.74 -10.52
N ASP A 596 -29.41 12.58 -10.73
CA ASP A 596 -29.00 12.97 -12.08
C ASP A 596 -28.36 11.76 -12.79
N VAL A 597 -28.67 11.61 -14.07
CA VAL A 597 -28.22 10.47 -14.88
C VAL A 597 -27.32 10.96 -16.00
N LEU A 598 -26.06 10.51 -15.97
CA LEU A 598 -25.16 10.57 -17.12
C LEU A 598 -25.42 9.33 -17.97
N TRP A 599 -26.02 9.50 -19.13
CA TRP A 599 -26.13 8.41 -20.11
C TRP A 599 -24.78 8.21 -20.79
N CYS A 600 -24.16 7.05 -20.60
CA CYS A 600 -22.83 6.79 -21.14
C CYS A 600 -22.85 6.99 -22.67
N PRO A 601 -21.93 7.80 -23.23
CA PRO A 601 -21.80 7.92 -24.69
C PRO A 601 -21.48 6.56 -25.33
N GLU A 602 -21.83 6.42 -26.60
CA GLU A 602 -21.50 5.22 -27.39
C GLU A 602 -19.97 5.01 -27.40
N PRO A 603 -19.48 3.79 -27.09
CA PRO A 603 -18.05 3.52 -27.03
C PRO A 603 -17.41 3.68 -28.41
N ARG A 604 -16.26 4.34 -28.48
CA ARG A 604 -15.46 4.33 -29.70
C ARG A 604 -14.94 2.92 -29.96
N PRO A 605 -15.06 2.40 -31.20
CA PRO A 605 -14.45 1.13 -31.56
C PRO A 605 -12.93 1.18 -31.36
N THR A 606 -12.43 0.24 -30.58
CA THR A 606 -11.00 -0.01 -30.38
C THR A 606 -10.61 -1.34 -31.01
N GLU A 607 -9.48 -1.34 -31.72
CA GLU A 607 -8.89 -2.57 -32.25
C GLU A 607 -8.45 -3.49 -31.10
N THR A 608 -8.69 -4.79 -31.25
CA THR A 608 -8.33 -5.80 -30.25
C THR A 608 -7.25 -6.72 -30.80
N ALA A 609 -6.30 -7.12 -29.94
CA ALA A 609 -5.23 -8.02 -30.33
C ALA A 609 -5.72 -9.44 -30.68
N LEU A 610 -6.92 -9.81 -30.22
CA LEU A 610 -7.57 -11.09 -30.50
C LEU A 610 -8.96 -10.88 -31.12
N PRO A 611 -9.43 -11.82 -31.98
CA PRO A 611 -10.76 -11.76 -32.59
C PRO A 611 -11.90 -12.06 -31.61
N TYR A 612 -11.59 -12.72 -30.48
CA TYR A 612 -12.51 -13.00 -29.39
C TYR A 612 -11.99 -12.32 -28.13
N HIS A 613 -12.93 -11.81 -27.34
CA HIS A 613 -12.68 -10.92 -26.22
C HIS A 613 -13.61 -11.28 -25.06
N LEU A 614 -13.15 -11.02 -23.84
CA LEU A 614 -13.87 -11.34 -22.61
C LEU A 614 -14.87 -10.25 -22.21
N SER A 615 -14.81 -9.06 -22.81
CA SER A 615 -15.80 -8.01 -22.58
C SER A 615 -16.27 -7.28 -23.85
N GLU A 616 -17.48 -6.74 -23.75
CA GLU A 616 -18.12 -5.90 -24.76
C GLU A 616 -17.50 -4.49 -24.81
N PRO A 617 -17.73 -3.71 -25.89
CA PRO A 617 -17.24 -2.33 -26.00
C PRO A 617 -17.60 -1.42 -24.82
N TRP A 618 -18.71 -1.70 -24.14
CA TRP A 618 -19.17 -0.95 -22.96
C TRP A 618 -18.22 -1.01 -21.75
N ILE A 619 -17.17 -1.83 -21.78
CA ILE A 619 -16.07 -1.75 -20.81
C ILE A 619 -15.46 -0.34 -20.73
N SER A 620 -15.66 0.50 -21.76
CA SER A 620 -15.33 1.93 -21.75
C SER A 620 -15.87 2.70 -20.54
N MET A 621 -17.04 2.30 -20.02
CA MET A 621 -17.67 2.97 -18.88
C MET A 621 -17.15 2.49 -17.52
N ASN A 622 -16.34 1.42 -17.50
CA ASN A 622 -15.77 0.81 -16.31
C ASN A 622 -14.58 1.66 -15.78
N LEU A 623 -14.90 2.86 -15.33
CA LEU A 623 -13.96 3.84 -14.80
C LEU A 623 -13.76 3.66 -13.29
N LEU A 624 -12.70 4.26 -12.74
CA LEU A 624 -12.44 4.30 -11.30
C LEU A 624 -12.62 5.72 -10.76
N MET A 625 -13.58 5.91 -9.86
CA MET A 625 -13.66 7.15 -9.07
C MET A 625 -12.58 7.15 -7.99
N VAL A 626 -11.70 8.15 -8.03
CA VAL A 626 -10.70 8.41 -6.98
C VAL A 626 -11.34 9.19 -5.85
N ASN A 627 -12.19 10.16 -6.17
CA ASN A 627 -13.03 10.91 -5.23
C ASN A 627 -14.23 11.49 -6.01
N PRO A 628 -15.18 12.20 -5.36
CA PRO A 628 -16.39 12.70 -6.04
C PRO A 628 -16.17 13.69 -7.19
N GLU A 629 -14.95 14.20 -7.36
CA GLU A 629 -14.58 15.20 -8.36
C GLU A 629 -13.50 14.69 -9.34
N LEU A 630 -12.98 13.47 -9.16
CA LEU A 630 -11.87 12.93 -9.93
C LEU A 630 -12.09 11.46 -10.32
N ALA A 631 -12.09 11.20 -11.63
CA ALA A 631 -12.14 9.85 -12.20
C ALA A 631 -10.85 9.50 -12.95
N ILE A 632 -10.52 8.22 -13.01
CA ILE A 632 -9.58 7.64 -13.98
C ILE A 632 -10.42 6.89 -15.01
N ALA A 633 -10.28 7.26 -16.29
CA ALA A 633 -11.07 6.68 -17.38
C ALA A 633 -10.23 6.49 -18.65
N ASP A 634 -10.76 5.73 -19.60
CA ASP A 634 -10.04 5.34 -20.81
C ASP A 634 -9.78 6.55 -21.73
N SER A 635 -8.50 6.80 -21.99
CA SER A 635 -8.01 7.85 -22.88
C SER A 635 -8.49 7.71 -24.32
N ASP A 636 -8.87 6.50 -24.75
CA ASP A 636 -9.41 6.25 -26.09
C ASP A 636 -10.90 6.63 -26.22
N GLN A 637 -11.53 7.16 -25.15
CA GLN A 637 -12.95 7.49 -25.07
C GLN A 637 -13.22 9.00 -24.83
N PRO A 638 -12.87 9.89 -25.78
CA PRO A 638 -12.95 11.34 -25.60
C PRO A 638 -14.38 11.87 -25.42
N GLU A 639 -15.40 11.18 -25.92
CA GLU A 639 -16.81 11.53 -25.66
C GLU A 639 -17.19 11.30 -24.19
N LEU A 640 -16.76 10.17 -23.61
CA LEU A 640 -16.98 9.87 -22.21
C LEU A 640 -16.24 10.87 -21.31
N LEU A 641 -14.98 11.16 -21.63
CA LEU A 641 -14.16 12.15 -20.93
C LEU A 641 -14.88 13.51 -20.86
N ARG A 642 -15.34 14.02 -22.01
CA ARG A 642 -16.10 15.29 -22.07
C ARG A 642 -17.43 15.23 -21.32
N ALA A 643 -18.13 14.09 -21.35
CA ALA A 643 -19.39 13.93 -20.64
C ALA A 643 -19.22 13.99 -19.12
N LEU A 644 -18.14 13.40 -18.59
CA LEU A 644 -17.77 13.47 -17.18
C LEU A 644 -17.37 14.89 -16.78
N GLU A 645 -16.51 15.56 -17.57
CA GLU A 645 -16.09 16.95 -17.34
C GLU A 645 -17.28 17.91 -17.35
N ALA A 646 -18.27 17.70 -18.24
CA ALA A 646 -19.50 18.48 -18.28
C ALA A 646 -20.37 18.33 -17.02
N LYS A 647 -20.20 17.24 -16.25
CA LYS A 647 -20.82 17.05 -14.93
C LYS A 647 -19.93 17.54 -13.78
N GLY A 648 -18.80 18.19 -14.08
CA GLY A 648 -17.86 18.70 -13.10
C GLY A 648 -16.98 17.63 -12.47
N ILE A 649 -16.72 16.53 -13.18
CA ILE A 649 -15.77 15.48 -12.78
C ILE A 649 -14.51 15.66 -13.63
N SER A 650 -13.40 16.01 -12.99
CA SER A 650 -12.09 16.01 -13.64
C SER A 650 -11.69 14.58 -13.97
N VAL A 651 -11.04 14.36 -15.11
CA VAL A 651 -10.64 13.02 -15.53
C VAL A 651 -9.14 12.92 -15.77
N LEU A 652 -8.53 11.89 -15.21
CA LEU A 652 -7.16 11.47 -15.51
C LEU A 652 -7.20 10.38 -16.59
N PRO A 653 -6.91 10.73 -17.85
CA PRO A 653 -6.97 9.77 -18.95
C PRO A 653 -5.86 8.73 -18.78
N HIS A 654 -6.22 7.45 -18.79
CA HIS A 654 -5.30 6.31 -18.77
C HIS A 654 -5.68 5.32 -19.86
N ARG A 655 -4.75 4.43 -20.21
CA ARG A 655 -5.00 3.41 -21.22
C ARG A 655 -4.78 2.02 -20.65
N LEU A 656 -5.76 1.15 -20.86
CA LEU A 656 -5.65 -0.29 -20.67
C LEU A 656 -5.83 -0.93 -22.06
N ARG A 657 -4.72 -1.13 -22.78
CA ARG A 657 -4.72 -1.54 -24.21
C ARG A 657 -5.53 -2.80 -24.47
N HIS A 658 -5.51 -3.72 -23.51
CA HIS A 658 -6.13 -5.05 -23.63
C HIS A 658 -7.34 -5.26 -22.72
N GLN A 659 -7.98 -4.18 -22.22
CA GLN A 659 -9.15 -4.28 -21.33
C GLN A 659 -10.29 -5.15 -21.90
N ARG A 660 -10.49 -5.16 -23.22
CA ARG A 660 -11.48 -6.04 -23.87
C ARG A 660 -11.01 -7.49 -23.95
N VAL A 661 -9.74 -7.69 -24.25
CA VAL A 661 -9.14 -9.03 -24.39
C VAL A 661 -9.09 -9.74 -23.05
N LEU A 662 -8.69 -9.05 -21.99
CA LEU A 662 -8.57 -9.59 -20.62
C LEU A 662 -9.86 -9.43 -19.80
N GLY A 663 -10.83 -8.63 -20.26
CA GLY A 663 -12.15 -8.53 -19.67
C GLY A 663 -12.22 -7.67 -18.40
N GLY A 664 -11.49 -6.55 -18.35
CA GLY A 664 -11.52 -5.67 -17.19
C GLY A 664 -11.10 -4.23 -17.49
N GLY A 665 -11.93 -3.26 -17.11
CA GLY A 665 -11.60 -1.84 -17.08
C GLY A 665 -11.03 -1.42 -15.73
N PHE A 666 -10.95 -0.12 -15.46
CA PHE A 666 -10.30 0.40 -14.24
C PHE A 666 -10.96 -0.07 -12.94
N HIS A 667 -12.29 -0.24 -12.93
CA HIS A 667 -12.99 -0.76 -11.74
C HIS A 667 -12.77 -2.26 -11.55
N CYS A 668 -12.79 -3.06 -12.63
CA CYS A 668 -12.56 -4.50 -12.54
C CYS A 668 -11.12 -4.82 -12.10
N VAL A 669 -10.13 -4.14 -12.68
CA VAL A 669 -8.69 -4.38 -12.40
C VAL A 669 -8.24 -3.87 -11.04
N THR A 670 -9.15 -3.30 -10.25
CA THR A 670 -8.83 -2.78 -8.94
C THR A 670 -9.82 -3.21 -7.85
N LEU A 671 -9.34 -3.25 -6.60
CA LEU A 671 -10.15 -3.49 -5.41
C LEU A 671 -9.81 -2.44 -4.36
N ASP A 672 -10.71 -1.49 -4.14
CA ASP A 672 -10.54 -0.43 -3.14
C ASP A 672 -10.72 -1.00 -1.72
N ILE A 673 -9.63 -0.97 -0.97
CA ILE A 673 -9.55 -1.49 0.41
C ILE A 673 -9.98 -0.43 1.40
N ALA A 674 -9.60 0.82 1.17
CA ALA A 674 -9.93 1.93 2.05
C ALA A 674 -10.33 3.19 1.28
N ARG A 675 -11.44 3.78 1.70
CA ARG A 675 -11.93 5.10 1.34
C ARG A 675 -12.30 5.89 2.60
N ASP A 676 -12.34 7.21 2.50
CA ASP A 676 -12.74 8.09 3.61
C ASP A 676 -14.24 8.01 3.95
N GLY A 677 -15.06 7.51 3.01
CA GLY A 677 -16.50 7.37 3.18
C GLY A 677 -16.86 6.50 4.38
N LEU A 678 -17.85 6.97 5.14
CA LEU A 678 -18.49 6.20 6.20
C LEU A 678 -19.79 5.58 5.69
N ARG A 679 -20.42 4.77 6.54
CA ARG A 679 -21.73 4.19 6.27
C ARG A 679 -22.81 5.27 6.32
N GLU A 680 -23.16 5.84 5.17
CA GLU A 680 -24.21 6.87 5.01
C GLU A 680 -25.46 6.30 4.31
N ASP A 681 -26.63 6.91 4.59
CA ASP A 681 -27.87 6.70 3.82
C ASP A 681 -27.98 7.76 2.73
N TYR A 682 -27.78 7.35 1.48
CA TYR A 682 -27.87 8.25 0.32
C TYR A 682 -29.26 8.25 -0.34
N PHE A 683 -30.21 7.45 0.16
CA PHE A 683 -31.53 7.27 -0.45
C PHE A 683 -32.71 7.68 0.46
N GLY A 684 -32.46 7.94 1.74
CA GLY A 684 -33.42 8.58 2.66
C GLY A 684 -34.18 7.64 3.58
#